data_AF-C3M9X3-F1
#
_entry.id   AF-C3M9X3-F1
#
_cell.length_a   1.000
_cell.length_b   1.000
_cell.length_c   1.000
_cell.angle_alpha   90.00
_cell.angle_beta   90.00
_cell.angle_gamma   90.00
#
_symmetry.space_group_name_H-M   'P 1'
#
loop_
_entity.id
_entity.type
_entity.pdbx_description
1 polymer ?
#
loop_
_entity_poly.entity_id
_entity_poly.type
_entity_poly.pdbx_seq_one_letter_code
_entity_poly.pdbx_strand_id
1 'polypeptide(L)'
;MAISDSMRVSAVAQQIKEASNPDVQADIEALLKQRKERPAWLREAQQAMKRRLRNEPAIEAGIRPAAVDEGVAPMDEVGVRETIVFAVGTPVYVVRDGRIELDSARAEAKAWRKLLAQHDAAMANVLMSVGRIDVDNFIDDSPYVGTAWVIDDGLVVTNRHVANLFAEASGVGFKFRLGFDARTNIGVKVDFLEELGNDRSAEVPVERVVWVAPETGPDVAFLKLAPASTLVGRKALLRATEAPRPKLPVAVIGYPARDSRFSDRALAEKIFGGVFDKKRVAVGQILGAGADEITHGCSTLGGNSGSPVIDIGSGEVVGLHYRGIEFVENDAVSVPVLNRCLERARAIQGVGGLAVSKDESQNASASDGVVQVGSTPGSVTFTIPLRITVELGGIAPTPVTAAALPAVAGGALHGPEVGGPVDRQRLAQTVVKARALLANRADVVAIKPGYRFADGAITDEKAVVVSVRRKIERSSLESRGVLALPAQIDGVRVDVAVATTADLCGEGTGIGEEARVPSWHTAYQKRPDLPLTRRSAQMRFVVHSGPDSGWPQLSKFLKATRKSLAIAMYEFGAPHIVDGVIAGVKGAKETIGLVLQLGGHVGSGTKKDDFTDAETVDRIREAKKSKLDFAAASVGRSGIFDSAYHIKVAVRDSRSLWLSSGSWQTSNQPNVDPLTEDSTPAALRQFNREWHVVLDNVELAELFETHIERDLKEARETEEAPVPAEPLVLVPAGMLAEMEAAAKPRYFPPLEGRRMLDVHPILTPDNYIETVLLFIQAAKRSVLFQNQSFNTKTVGGDYGKLLDALLAKQQEGLDVRVIFRSFGPDDRDTISFAKDYGFDTGRIRIQKNCHTKGIIVDGEAVLVGSHNWTTAGTGFNRDASLIFYDREIAEFYRSLFEYDWERIGPARIDETLPPPILVSPGEETVPPPGYIAVPRSVLLGR
;
A
#
# COMPACT_ATOMS: atom_id res chain seq x y z
N MET A 1 31.22 -12.34 -0.06
CA MET A 1 31.26 -11.24 -1.03
C MET A 1 31.97 -11.71 -2.30
N ALA A 2 31.54 -11.23 -3.47
CA ALA A 2 32.05 -11.64 -4.78
C ALA A 2 33.23 -10.75 -5.23
N ILE A 3 33.99 -11.19 -6.25
CA ILE A 3 35.12 -10.42 -6.85
C ILE A 3 34.68 -9.00 -7.29
N SER A 4 33.39 -8.83 -7.63
CA SER A 4 32.77 -7.53 -7.95
C SER A 4 32.86 -6.49 -6.81
N ASP A 5 32.88 -6.94 -5.55
CA ASP A 5 32.84 -6.05 -4.39
C ASP A 5 34.20 -5.38 -4.15
N SER A 6 35.30 -6.11 -4.40
CA SER A 6 36.68 -5.58 -4.35
C SER A 6 36.94 -4.49 -5.41
N MET A 7 36.44 -4.71 -6.63
CA MET A 7 36.52 -3.70 -7.70
C MET A 7 35.72 -2.45 -7.37
N ARG A 8 34.54 -2.60 -6.74
CA ARG A 8 33.70 -1.48 -6.31
C ARG A 8 34.38 -0.62 -5.25
N VAL A 9 34.95 -1.23 -4.20
CA VAL A 9 35.68 -0.49 -3.14
C VAL A 9 36.84 0.34 -3.72
N SER A 10 37.58 -0.25 -4.67
CA SER A 10 38.69 0.44 -5.36
C SER A 10 38.20 1.61 -6.22
N ALA A 11 37.12 1.41 -6.98
CA ALA A 11 36.52 2.45 -7.82
C ALA A 11 35.98 3.62 -6.98
N VAL A 12 35.38 3.32 -5.83
CA VAL A 12 34.81 4.31 -4.92
C VAL A 12 35.89 5.13 -4.24
N ALA A 13 36.95 4.49 -3.74
CA ALA A 13 38.08 5.21 -3.19
C ALA A 13 38.73 6.12 -4.25
N GLN A 14 38.81 5.66 -5.50
CA GLN A 14 39.26 6.51 -6.60
C GLN A 14 38.32 7.69 -6.82
N GLN A 15 37.00 7.47 -6.80
CA GLN A 15 35.99 8.54 -6.94
C GLN A 15 36.06 9.57 -5.81
N ILE A 16 36.20 9.13 -4.55
CA ILE A 16 36.39 10.02 -3.38
C ILE A 16 37.66 10.83 -3.56
N LYS A 17 38.77 10.19 -3.96
CA LYS A 17 40.03 10.89 -4.21
C LYS A 17 39.86 11.94 -5.31
N GLU A 18 39.23 11.60 -6.43
CA GLU A 18 38.99 12.52 -7.56
C GLU A 18 38.00 13.65 -7.25
N ALA A 19 37.06 13.40 -6.35
CA ALA A 19 36.12 14.39 -5.84
C ALA A 19 36.73 15.29 -4.76
N SER A 20 37.81 14.85 -4.11
CA SER A 20 38.49 15.61 -3.06
C SER A 20 39.11 16.90 -3.58
N ASN A 21 39.08 17.96 -2.77
CA ASN A 21 39.79 19.21 -3.06
C ASN A 21 41.31 18.97 -3.18
N PRO A 22 42.04 19.73 -4.02
CA PRO A 22 43.49 19.61 -4.18
C PRO A 22 44.31 19.49 -2.88
N ASP A 23 43.97 20.24 -1.83
CA ASP A 23 44.69 20.17 -0.55
C ASP A 23 44.51 18.79 0.13
N VAL A 24 43.30 18.22 0.06
CA VAL A 24 43.00 16.87 0.59
C VAL A 24 43.66 15.79 -0.27
N GLN A 25 43.68 15.98 -1.60
CA GLN A 25 44.42 15.09 -2.50
C GLN A 25 45.91 15.09 -2.19
N ALA A 26 46.49 16.25 -1.88
CA ALA A 26 47.90 16.39 -1.52
C ALA A 26 48.23 15.62 -0.21
N ASP A 27 47.35 15.70 0.79
CA ASP A 27 47.49 14.92 2.04
C ASP A 27 47.46 13.40 1.76
N ILE A 28 46.52 12.92 0.94
CA ILE A 28 46.41 11.51 0.52
C ILE A 28 47.68 11.08 -0.23
N GLU A 29 48.16 11.89 -1.18
CA GLU A 29 49.33 11.57 -2.00
C GLU A 29 50.63 11.55 -1.21
N ALA A 30 50.79 12.43 -0.22
CA ALA A 30 51.96 12.48 0.63
C ALA A 30 52.16 11.14 1.36
N LEU A 31 51.09 10.58 1.93
CA LEU A 31 51.12 9.28 2.60
C LEU A 31 51.35 8.11 1.64
N LEU A 32 50.84 8.19 0.41
CA LEU A 32 51.04 7.16 -0.60
C LEU A 32 52.49 7.07 -1.05
N LYS A 33 53.19 8.21 -1.18
CA LYS A 33 54.59 8.31 -1.62
C LYS A 33 55.60 7.85 -0.55
N GLN A 34 55.30 8.00 0.74
CA GLN A 34 56.19 7.66 1.85
C GLN A 34 56.17 6.17 2.23
N ARG A 35 56.54 5.26 1.31
CA ARG A 35 56.48 3.78 1.54
C ARG A 35 57.26 3.28 2.78
N LYS A 36 58.33 3.97 3.20
CA LYS A 36 59.19 3.57 4.34
C LYS A 36 58.80 4.19 5.69
N GLU A 37 57.96 5.23 5.71
CA GLU A 37 57.62 6.01 6.92
C GLU A 37 56.12 5.94 7.23
N ARG A 38 55.45 4.86 6.83
CA ARG A 38 54.00 4.71 7.00
C ARG A 38 53.62 4.62 8.49
N PRO A 39 52.59 5.37 8.93
CA PRO A 39 52.09 5.30 10.29
C PRO A 39 51.70 3.88 10.72
N ALA A 40 51.83 3.58 12.02
CA ALA A 40 51.49 2.26 12.54
C ALA A 40 50.02 1.87 12.29
N TRP A 41 49.09 2.84 12.44
CA TRP A 41 47.66 2.63 12.20
C TRP A 41 47.34 2.14 10.78
N LEU A 42 48.14 2.56 9.81
CA LEU A 42 47.91 2.23 8.40
C LEU A 42 48.20 0.74 8.13
N ARG A 43 49.17 0.15 8.82
CA ARG A 43 49.43 -1.31 8.73
C ARG A 43 48.28 -2.12 9.30
N GLU A 44 47.71 -1.68 10.42
CA GLU A 44 46.58 -2.35 11.08
C GLU A 44 45.30 -2.26 10.24
N ALA A 45 45.00 -1.07 9.70
CA ALA A 45 43.85 -0.86 8.84
C ALA A 45 44.00 -1.58 7.48
N GLN A 46 45.22 -1.69 6.94
CA GLN A 46 45.51 -2.54 5.77
C GLN A 46 45.25 -4.02 6.04
N GLN A 47 45.63 -4.52 7.22
CA GLN A 47 45.35 -5.92 7.58
C GLN A 47 43.86 -6.18 7.71
N ALA A 48 43.10 -5.23 8.28
CA ALA A 48 41.64 -5.28 8.30
C ALA A 48 41.06 -5.29 6.87
N MET A 49 41.43 -4.31 6.04
CA MET A 49 41.01 -4.23 4.64
C MET A 49 41.36 -5.48 3.82
N LYS A 50 42.53 -6.10 4.06
CA LYS A 50 42.90 -7.37 3.41
C LYS A 50 41.99 -8.54 3.81
N ARG A 51 41.65 -8.66 5.10
CA ARG A 51 40.71 -9.68 5.59
C ARG A 51 39.33 -9.50 4.94
N ARG A 52 38.87 -8.25 4.88
CA ARG A 52 37.65 -7.88 4.16
C ARG A 52 37.69 -8.30 2.70
N LEU A 53 38.72 -7.93 1.94
CA LEU A 53 38.85 -8.23 0.51
C LEU A 53 38.96 -9.73 0.21
N ARG A 54 39.44 -10.53 1.17
CA ARG A 54 39.49 -12.01 1.08
C ARG A 54 38.24 -12.71 1.60
N ASN A 55 37.23 -11.96 2.05
CA ASN A 55 36.01 -12.50 2.65
C ASN A 55 36.29 -13.48 3.82
N GLU A 56 37.37 -13.23 4.56
CA GLU A 56 37.75 -14.02 5.74
C GLU A 56 36.89 -13.57 6.93
N PRO A 57 36.24 -14.49 7.68
CA PRO A 57 35.53 -14.10 8.91
C PRO A 57 36.53 -13.50 9.91
N ALA A 58 36.08 -12.47 10.63
CA ALA A 58 36.88 -11.88 11.71
C ALA A 58 37.19 -12.96 12.76
N ILE A 59 38.46 -13.36 12.86
CA ILE A 59 38.94 -14.32 13.85
C ILE A 59 38.78 -13.68 15.24
N GLU A 60 37.77 -14.08 16.01
CA GLU A 60 37.95 -14.22 17.45
C GLU A 60 38.99 -15.32 17.69
N ALA A 61 39.89 -15.10 18.64
CA ALA A 61 41.05 -15.93 18.87
C ALA A 61 40.70 -17.44 18.92
N GLY A 62 41.10 -18.16 17.87
CA GLY A 62 41.18 -19.62 17.85
C GLY A 62 40.11 -20.32 17.03
N ILE A 63 40.36 -20.50 15.73
CA ILE A 63 40.17 -21.72 14.90
C ILE A 63 40.50 -21.32 13.44
N ARG A 64 41.36 -22.09 12.76
CA ARG A 64 41.75 -21.86 11.36
C ARG A 64 40.90 -22.74 10.42
N PRO A 65 40.38 -22.19 9.30
CA PRO A 65 40.09 -22.99 8.11
C PRO A 65 41.04 -22.66 6.94
N ALA A 66 41.05 -23.58 5.98
CA ALA A 66 42.10 -23.82 4.98
C ALA A 66 42.18 -22.79 3.83
N ALA A 67 43.37 -22.76 3.21
CA ALA A 67 43.74 -21.90 2.10
C ALA A 67 42.99 -22.24 0.81
N VAL A 68 42.58 -21.21 0.08
CA VAL A 68 42.22 -21.26 -1.34
C VAL A 68 43.13 -20.29 -2.07
N ASP A 69 43.81 -20.77 -3.10
CA ASP A 69 44.80 -20.05 -3.89
C ASP A 69 44.22 -19.85 -5.30
N GLU A 70 43.94 -18.61 -5.71
CA GLU A 70 43.82 -18.24 -7.13
C GLU A 70 44.30 -16.80 -7.35
N GLY A 71 45.06 -16.63 -8.44
CA GLY A 71 45.84 -15.45 -8.76
C GLY A 71 45.00 -14.18 -8.98
N VAL A 72 45.34 -13.12 -8.23
CA VAL A 72 44.83 -11.76 -8.40
C VAL A 72 46.02 -10.80 -8.44
N ALA A 73 45.91 -9.75 -9.26
CA ALA A 73 46.85 -8.61 -9.34
C ALA A 73 47.30 -8.14 -7.94
N PRO A 74 48.50 -7.53 -7.76
CA PRO A 74 49.12 -7.35 -6.45
C PRO A 74 48.23 -6.53 -5.49
N MET A 75 47.42 -7.25 -4.69
CA MET A 75 46.47 -6.72 -3.69
C MET A 75 47.16 -5.85 -2.63
N ASP A 76 48.49 -5.93 -2.55
CA ASP A 76 49.30 -5.14 -1.63
C ASP A 76 49.24 -3.64 -1.89
N GLU A 77 49.06 -3.17 -3.13
CA GLU A 77 49.05 -1.73 -3.43
C GLU A 77 47.65 -1.13 -3.43
N VAL A 78 46.64 -1.91 -3.79
CA VAL A 78 45.22 -1.54 -3.78
C VAL A 78 44.80 -1.26 -2.33
N GLY A 79 44.80 -2.27 -1.43
CA GLY A 79 44.29 -2.09 -0.06
C GLY A 79 44.94 -0.98 0.78
N VAL A 80 46.18 -0.59 0.45
CA VAL A 80 46.86 0.58 1.02
C VAL A 80 46.18 1.88 0.59
N ARG A 81 45.91 2.02 -0.71
CA ARG A 81 45.34 3.22 -1.34
C ARG A 81 43.95 3.49 -0.80
N GLU A 82 43.06 2.50 -0.78
CA GLU A 82 41.70 2.71 -0.28
C GLU A 82 41.68 3.02 1.22
N THR A 83 42.52 2.36 2.02
CA THR A 83 42.63 2.65 3.46
C THR A 83 43.05 4.10 3.73
N ILE A 84 44.02 4.63 2.98
CA ILE A 84 44.43 6.04 3.10
C ILE A 84 43.30 6.96 2.67
N VAL A 85 42.62 6.64 1.56
CA VAL A 85 41.49 7.44 1.08
C VAL A 85 40.38 7.52 2.11
N PHE A 86 39.93 6.41 2.71
CA PHE A 86 38.86 6.45 3.70
C PHE A 86 39.29 7.11 5.03
N ALA A 87 40.55 6.95 5.44
CA ALA A 87 41.03 7.51 6.71
C ALA A 87 41.42 9.00 6.64
N VAL A 88 41.85 9.49 5.47
CA VAL A 88 42.36 10.86 5.28
C VAL A 88 41.47 11.68 4.36
N GLY A 89 40.88 11.06 3.34
CA GLY A 89 39.90 11.69 2.46
C GLY A 89 38.54 11.90 3.12
N THR A 90 38.13 10.99 4.01
CA THR A 90 36.80 11.02 4.68
C THR A 90 36.88 10.78 6.20
N PRO A 91 37.72 11.53 6.95
CA PRO A 91 37.91 11.31 8.38
C PRO A 91 36.66 11.67 9.21
N VAL A 92 36.64 11.13 10.44
CA VAL A 92 35.58 11.39 11.42
C VAL A 92 36.18 12.06 12.65
N TYR A 93 35.59 13.18 13.06
CA TYR A 93 36.03 13.99 14.20
C TYR A 93 35.12 13.79 15.41
N VAL A 94 35.71 13.89 16.60
CA VAL A 94 35.00 13.98 17.89
C VAL A 94 34.43 15.39 18.05
N VAL A 95 33.24 15.47 18.65
CA VAL A 95 32.68 16.73 19.15
C VAL A 95 32.83 16.75 20.67
N ARG A 96 33.30 17.88 21.20
CA ARG A 96 33.45 18.13 22.63
C ARG A 96 33.15 19.60 22.92
N ASP A 97 32.33 19.83 23.95
CA ASP A 97 31.92 21.17 24.40
C ASP A 97 31.34 22.02 23.24
N GLY A 98 30.54 21.41 22.37
CA GLY A 98 29.92 22.06 21.22
C GLY A 98 30.89 22.47 20.10
N ARG A 99 32.14 21.99 20.13
CA ARG A 99 33.15 22.25 19.10
C ARG A 99 33.73 20.97 18.51
N ILE A 100 34.28 21.09 17.31
CA ILE A 100 34.99 19.99 16.66
C ILE A 100 36.39 19.89 17.26
N GLU A 101 36.72 18.74 17.83
CA GLU A 101 38.08 18.46 18.32
C GLU A 101 38.96 18.14 17.10
N LEU A 102 39.58 19.17 16.50
CA LEU A 102 40.30 19.05 15.22
C LEU A 102 41.44 18.02 15.26
N ASP A 103 42.04 17.79 16.43
CA ASP A 103 43.15 16.84 16.61
C ASP A 103 42.68 15.40 16.88
N SER A 104 41.37 15.16 17.00
CA SER A 104 40.80 13.83 17.23
C SER A 104 40.85 12.91 16.00
N ALA A 105 40.92 13.48 14.79
CA ALA A 105 41.11 12.73 13.55
C ALA A 105 42.60 12.47 13.27
N ARG A 106 42.90 11.71 12.21
CA ARG A 106 44.26 11.33 11.79
C ARG A 106 45.15 12.55 11.55
N ALA A 107 46.37 12.57 12.10
CA ALA A 107 47.34 13.69 12.03
C ALA A 107 47.59 14.18 10.60
N GLU A 108 47.38 13.32 9.63
CA GLU A 108 47.64 13.51 8.22
C GLU A 108 46.50 14.22 7.46
N ALA A 109 45.30 14.32 8.04
CA ALA A 109 44.17 15.05 7.47
C ALA A 109 44.26 16.58 7.71
N LYS A 110 45.37 17.20 7.27
CA LYS A 110 45.70 18.61 7.53
C LYS A 110 44.76 19.56 6.81
N ALA A 111 44.41 19.26 5.56
CA ALA A 111 43.50 20.04 4.75
C ALA A 111 42.10 20.14 5.38
N TRP A 112 41.57 19.01 5.87
CA TRP A 112 40.29 19.00 6.57
C TRP A 112 40.33 19.77 7.88
N ARG A 113 41.41 19.65 8.67
CA ARG A 113 41.58 20.48 9.89
C ARG A 113 41.57 21.96 9.56
N LYS A 114 42.32 22.37 8.55
CA LYS A 114 42.40 23.76 8.10
C LYS A 114 41.02 24.26 7.67
N LEU A 115 40.30 23.48 6.87
CA LEU A 115 38.96 23.85 6.40
C LEU A 115 37.96 23.97 7.57
N LEU A 116 37.91 22.98 8.46
CA LEU A 116 37.03 23.04 9.63
C LEU A 116 37.40 24.18 10.58
N ALA A 117 38.68 24.48 10.78
CA ALA A 117 39.13 25.62 11.58
C ALA A 117 38.72 26.97 10.97
N GLN A 118 38.78 27.10 9.64
CA GLN A 118 38.33 28.30 8.92
C GLN A 118 36.82 28.55 9.09
N HIS A 119 36.04 27.49 9.29
CA HIS A 119 34.58 27.54 9.39
C HIS A 119 34.05 27.13 10.79
N ASP A 120 34.88 27.20 11.83
CA ASP A 120 34.56 26.75 13.20
C ASP A 120 33.26 27.36 13.73
N ALA A 121 33.08 28.67 13.54
CA ALA A 121 31.89 29.38 14.01
C ALA A 121 30.60 28.93 13.31
N ALA A 122 30.66 28.63 12.00
CA ALA A 122 29.51 28.12 11.26
C ALA A 122 29.16 26.72 11.75
N MET A 123 30.17 25.85 11.86
CA MET A 123 29.99 24.46 12.31
C MET A 123 29.50 24.37 13.76
N ALA A 124 29.97 25.23 14.66
CA ALA A 124 29.49 25.28 16.05
C ALA A 124 27.98 25.57 16.14
N ASN A 125 27.46 26.46 15.28
CA ASN A 125 26.02 26.73 15.22
C ASN A 125 25.22 25.51 14.74
N VAL A 126 25.77 24.76 13.79
CA VAL A 126 25.14 23.53 13.30
C VAL A 126 25.11 22.47 14.40
N LEU A 127 26.23 22.25 15.09
CA LEU A 127 26.38 21.24 16.15
C LEU A 127 25.37 21.38 17.29
N MET A 128 24.97 22.61 17.64
CA MET A 128 23.97 22.87 18.68
C MET A 128 22.55 22.44 18.31
N SER A 129 22.26 22.29 17.02
CA SER A 129 20.92 22.05 16.48
C SER A 129 20.74 20.64 15.89
N VAL A 130 21.73 19.77 16.09
CA VAL A 130 21.69 18.33 15.73
C VAL A 130 21.72 17.50 17.01
N GLY A 131 20.80 16.54 17.12
CA GLY A 131 20.61 15.72 18.33
C GLY A 131 20.32 14.24 18.04
N ARG A 132 20.55 13.39 19.05
CA ARG A 132 20.27 11.95 19.01
C ARG A 132 18.81 11.70 19.37
N ILE A 133 18.15 10.80 18.65
CA ILE A 133 16.78 10.40 18.98
C ILE A 133 16.84 9.25 19.97
N ASP A 134 16.62 9.59 21.23
CA ASP A 134 16.63 8.66 22.36
C ASP A 134 15.21 8.13 22.59
N VAL A 135 15.12 6.84 22.91
CA VAL A 135 13.84 6.14 23.08
C VAL A 135 13.77 5.42 24.43
N ASP A 136 12.63 5.57 25.09
CA ASP A 136 12.29 4.89 26.34
C ASP A 136 11.21 3.83 26.08
N ASN A 137 11.21 2.72 26.83
CA ASN A 137 10.28 1.60 26.66
C ASN A 137 10.37 0.94 25.26
N PHE A 138 11.55 0.94 24.63
CA PHE A 138 11.76 0.36 23.29
C PHE A 138 11.93 -1.17 23.33
N ILE A 139 11.57 -1.88 22.25
CA ILE A 139 11.43 -3.35 22.26
C ILE A 139 12.76 -4.12 22.23
N ASP A 140 13.84 -3.48 21.73
CA ASP A 140 15.13 -4.12 21.48
C ASP A 140 16.25 -3.63 22.43
N ASP A 141 15.90 -3.13 23.62
CA ASP A 141 16.81 -2.52 24.62
C ASP A 141 17.75 -1.41 24.09
N SER A 142 17.59 -0.99 22.82
CA SER A 142 18.38 0.08 22.23
C SER A 142 17.98 1.43 22.84
N PRO A 143 18.94 2.19 23.42
CA PRO A 143 18.62 3.47 24.07
C PRO A 143 18.34 4.60 23.07
N TYR A 144 18.64 4.40 21.78
CA TYR A 144 18.42 5.39 20.73
C TYR A 144 18.22 4.72 19.36
N VAL A 145 17.73 5.49 18.38
CA VAL A 145 17.31 4.96 17.07
C VAL A 145 17.78 5.75 15.85
N GLY A 146 18.31 6.97 16.02
CA GLY A 146 18.79 7.77 14.89
C GLY A 146 19.17 9.19 15.27
N THR A 147 19.25 10.04 14.25
CA THR A 147 19.62 11.46 14.37
C THR A 147 18.44 12.35 13.93
N ALA A 148 18.27 13.49 14.58
CA ALA A 148 17.34 14.56 14.18
C ALA A 148 18.00 15.93 14.28
N TRP A 149 17.48 16.92 13.55
CA TRP A 149 17.97 18.29 13.62
C TRP A 149 16.88 19.34 13.43
N VAL A 150 17.09 20.52 13.98
CA VAL A 150 16.11 21.62 13.98
C VAL A 150 16.01 22.21 12.58
N ILE A 151 14.86 21.98 11.93
CA ILE A 151 14.58 22.45 10.58
C ILE A 151 13.70 23.70 10.57
N ASP A 152 12.95 23.93 11.65
CA ASP A 152 12.04 25.05 11.83
C ASP A 152 11.73 25.26 13.33
N ASP A 153 10.98 26.31 13.66
CA ASP A 153 10.66 26.63 15.06
C ASP A 153 9.91 25.51 15.81
N GLY A 154 10.60 24.89 16.77
CA GLY A 154 10.13 23.72 17.51
C GLY A 154 9.88 22.47 16.64
N LEU A 155 10.40 22.42 15.41
CA LEU A 155 10.25 21.31 14.49
C LEU A 155 11.62 20.70 14.18
N VAL A 156 11.74 19.38 14.33
CA VAL A 156 12.91 18.64 13.88
C VAL A 156 12.55 17.72 12.72
N VAL A 157 13.55 17.40 11.91
CA VAL A 157 13.44 16.41 10.84
C VAL A 157 14.34 15.21 11.11
N THR A 158 13.88 14.04 10.69
CA THR A 158 14.63 12.77 10.64
C THR A 158 14.14 11.94 9.44
N ASN A 159 14.58 10.69 9.30
CA ASN A 159 14.07 9.81 8.25
C ASN A 159 12.73 9.15 8.62
N ARG A 160 11.96 8.77 7.60
CA ARG A 160 10.71 8.00 7.76
C ARG A 160 10.99 6.66 8.42
N HIS A 161 12.02 5.93 7.99
CA HIS A 161 12.31 4.62 8.59
C HIS A 161 12.71 4.72 10.07
N VAL A 162 13.38 5.80 10.47
CA VAL A 162 13.70 6.06 11.90
C VAL A 162 12.41 6.35 12.67
N ALA A 163 11.55 7.24 12.16
CA ALA A 163 10.27 7.54 12.79
C ALA A 163 9.37 6.31 12.91
N ASN A 164 9.36 5.42 11.91
CA ASN A 164 8.57 4.19 11.90
C ASN A 164 8.96 3.20 13.01
N LEU A 165 10.12 3.35 13.67
CA LEU A 165 10.49 2.53 14.82
C LEU A 165 9.64 2.84 16.05
N PHE A 166 9.25 4.10 16.23
CA PHE A 166 8.50 4.57 17.40
C PHE A 166 7.15 5.19 17.07
N ALA A 167 6.81 5.35 15.79
CA ALA A 167 5.55 5.93 15.33
C ALA A 167 4.79 4.96 14.43
N GLU A 168 3.47 5.05 14.47
CA GLU A 168 2.59 4.37 13.52
C GLU A 168 1.49 5.32 13.04
N ALA A 169 1.04 5.09 11.80
CA ALA A 169 -0.14 5.76 11.30
C ALA A 169 -1.33 5.44 12.20
N SER A 170 -2.05 6.47 12.61
CA SER A 170 -3.25 6.34 13.43
C SER A 170 -4.29 7.32 12.92
N GLY A 171 -5.35 6.78 12.31
CA GLY A 171 -6.34 7.62 11.66
C GLY A 171 -5.72 8.42 10.52
N VAL A 172 -5.67 9.73 10.72
CA VAL A 172 -5.23 10.76 9.76
C VAL A 172 -3.96 11.47 10.20
N GLY A 173 -3.33 10.97 11.26
CA GLY A 173 -2.07 11.46 11.79
C GLY A 173 -1.20 10.29 12.23
N PHE A 174 -0.39 10.54 13.24
CA PHE A 174 0.59 9.58 13.74
C PHE A 174 0.50 9.54 15.25
N LYS A 175 0.59 8.35 15.82
CA LYS A 175 0.75 8.15 17.26
C LYS A 175 2.05 7.41 17.53
N PHE A 176 2.54 7.52 18.75
CA PHE A 176 3.64 6.69 19.20
C PHE A 176 3.18 5.23 19.32
N ARG A 177 4.03 4.30 18.89
CA ARG A 177 3.83 2.86 19.06
C ARG A 177 3.89 2.50 20.54
N LEU A 178 3.27 1.38 20.89
CA LEU A 178 3.43 0.77 22.21
C LEU A 178 4.82 0.14 22.31
N GLY A 179 5.39 0.24 23.51
CA GLY A 179 6.73 -0.25 23.80
C GLY A 179 6.77 -1.68 24.34
N PHE A 180 7.89 -2.05 24.95
CA PHE A 180 8.07 -3.34 25.63
C PHE A 180 6.96 -3.61 26.65
N ASP A 181 6.63 -2.62 27.49
CA ASP A 181 5.35 -2.61 28.20
C ASP A 181 4.26 -2.17 27.22
N ALA A 182 3.48 -3.15 26.75
CA ALA A 182 2.37 -2.96 25.81
C ALA A 182 1.23 -2.05 26.34
N ARG A 183 1.32 -1.52 27.56
CA ARG A 183 0.38 -0.54 28.12
C ARG A 183 0.87 0.90 27.97
N THR A 184 2.14 1.10 27.62
CA THR A 184 2.79 2.40 27.60
C THR A 184 3.38 2.66 26.22
N ASN A 185 3.23 3.87 25.70
CA ASN A 185 3.86 4.25 24.43
C ASN A 185 5.38 4.29 24.57
N ILE A 186 6.09 4.15 23.44
CA ILE A 186 7.52 4.46 23.35
C ILE A 186 7.68 5.96 23.63
N GLY A 187 8.49 6.30 24.63
CA GLY A 187 8.90 7.67 24.91
C GLY A 187 9.97 8.08 23.90
N VAL A 188 9.91 9.30 23.39
CA VAL A 188 10.89 9.79 22.40
C VAL A 188 11.39 11.17 22.80
N LYS A 189 12.71 11.33 22.82
CA LYS A 189 13.39 12.58 23.15
C LYS A 189 14.49 12.84 22.13
N VAL A 190 14.82 14.10 21.92
CA VAL A 190 16.00 14.50 21.13
C VAL A 190 17.05 15.06 22.08
N ASP A 191 18.17 14.35 22.24
CA ASP A 191 19.32 14.81 23.02
C ASP A 191 20.32 15.55 22.13
N PHE A 192 20.38 16.88 22.29
CA PHE A 192 21.26 17.74 21.53
C PHE A 192 22.70 17.83 22.07
N LEU A 193 23.03 17.19 23.19
CA LEU A 193 24.33 17.40 23.87
C LEU A 193 25.20 16.14 23.99
N GLU A 194 24.69 14.97 23.60
CA GLU A 194 25.35 13.68 23.75
C GLU A 194 26.73 13.58 23.03
N GLU A 195 27.77 14.05 23.72
CA GLU A 195 29.14 14.27 23.23
C GLU A 195 30.14 13.45 24.05
N LEU A 196 31.37 13.25 23.55
CA LEU A 196 32.35 12.45 24.26
C LEU A 196 32.88 13.18 25.51
N GLY A 197 32.72 12.57 26.68
CA GLY A 197 33.21 13.11 27.95
C GLY A 197 32.35 14.23 28.53
N ASN A 198 31.08 14.32 28.12
CA ASN A 198 30.09 15.21 28.72
C ASN A 198 28.96 14.37 29.33
N ASP A 199 28.80 14.46 30.65
CA ASP A 199 27.78 13.70 31.39
C ASP A 199 26.44 14.46 31.51
N ARG A 200 26.33 15.64 30.88
CA ARG A 200 25.10 16.42 30.81
C ARG A 200 24.30 16.01 29.57
N SER A 201 22.98 15.81 29.72
CA SER A 201 22.07 15.67 28.59
C SER A 201 21.29 16.96 28.33
N ALA A 202 20.91 17.18 27.07
CA ALA A 202 19.99 18.23 26.68
C ALA A 202 18.80 17.62 25.94
N GLU A 203 18.10 16.74 26.65
CA GLU A 203 16.93 16.02 26.18
C GLU A 203 15.71 16.93 26.06
N VAL A 204 15.15 17.00 24.86
CA VAL A 204 13.86 17.66 24.62
C VAL A 204 12.84 16.60 24.19
N PRO A 205 11.74 16.41 24.93
CA PRO A 205 10.71 15.46 24.55
C PRO A 205 10.08 15.79 23.18
N VAL A 206 9.79 14.76 22.40
CA VAL A 206 8.95 14.88 21.21
C VAL A 206 7.49 14.90 21.66
N GLU A 207 6.83 16.03 21.47
CA GLU A 207 5.40 16.22 21.81
C GLU A 207 4.52 15.35 20.92
N ARG A 208 4.78 15.37 19.61
CA ARG A 208 4.01 14.61 18.61
C ARG A 208 4.77 14.43 17.31
N VAL A 209 4.38 13.38 16.59
CA VAL A 209 4.80 13.15 15.21
C VAL A 209 3.94 14.02 14.29
N VAL A 210 4.56 14.93 13.54
CA VAL A 210 3.86 15.91 12.69
C VAL A 210 3.47 15.27 11.38
N TRP A 211 4.41 14.58 10.76
CA TRP A 211 4.22 13.92 9.48
C TRP A 211 5.32 12.90 9.25
N VAL A 212 4.96 11.74 8.71
CA VAL A 212 5.89 10.76 8.18
C VAL A 212 5.55 10.56 6.72
N ALA A 213 6.56 10.61 5.84
CA ALA A 213 6.35 10.35 4.43
C ALA A 213 5.75 8.95 4.20
N PRO A 214 4.94 8.75 3.14
CA PRO A 214 4.44 7.42 2.79
C PRO A 214 5.58 6.51 2.34
N GLU A 215 5.38 5.18 2.37
CA GLU A 215 6.43 4.21 2.03
C GLU A 215 7.01 4.36 0.63
N THR A 216 6.19 4.80 -0.33
CA THR A 216 6.61 5.05 -1.71
C THR A 216 7.15 6.48 -1.92
N GLY A 217 7.29 7.26 -0.85
CA GLY A 217 7.76 8.64 -0.86
C GLY A 217 9.21 8.76 -0.39
N PRO A 218 9.75 9.99 -0.34
CA PRO A 218 11.11 10.23 0.14
C PRO A 218 11.23 9.88 1.63
N ASP A 219 12.43 9.52 2.07
CA ASP A 219 12.66 9.03 3.42
C ASP A 219 12.77 10.16 4.46
N VAL A 220 11.64 10.82 4.73
CA VAL A 220 11.55 12.05 5.54
C VAL A 220 10.41 11.96 6.56
N ALA A 221 10.67 12.42 7.78
CA ALA A 221 9.67 12.60 8.83
C ALA A 221 9.93 13.88 9.63
N PHE A 222 8.87 14.52 10.12
CA PHE A 222 8.93 15.73 10.94
C PHE A 222 8.29 15.49 12.31
N LEU A 223 8.96 15.96 13.37
CA LEU A 223 8.57 15.77 14.75
C LEU A 223 8.49 17.13 15.46
N LYS A 224 7.43 17.36 16.24
CA LYS A 224 7.27 18.59 17.04
C LYS A 224 7.90 18.33 18.41
N LEU A 225 8.83 19.20 18.81
CA LEU A 225 9.41 19.19 20.15
C LEU A 225 8.48 19.89 21.14
N ALA A 226 8.46 19.41 22.38
CA ALA A 226 7.70 20.03 23.46
C ALA A 226 8.18 21.47 23.73
N PRO A 227 7.26 22.40 24.07
CA PRO A 227 7.60 23.78 24.42
C PRO A 227 8.24 23.85 25.81
N ALA A 228 9.47 23.37 25.92
CA ALA A 228 10.30 23.58 27.10
C ALA A 228 11.29 24.71 26.81
N SER A 229 11.46 25.61 27.76
CA SER A 229 12.45 26.67 27.79
C SER A 229 13.89 26.11 27.82
N THR A 230 14.36 25.58 26.69
CA THR A 230 15.74 25.64 26.18
C THR A 230 15.74 25.27 24.68
N LEU A 231 15.02 26.02 23.83
CA LEU A 231 15.58 26.33 22.50
C LEU A 231 16.57 27.51 22.59
N VAL A 232 16.89 28.00 23.80
CA VAL A 232 17.82 29.11 24.07
C VAL A 232 19.15 28.84 23.33
N GLY A 233 19.33 29.53 22.21
CA GLY A 233 20.52 29.42 21.35
C GLY A 233 20.43 28.48 20.14
N ARG A 234 19.45 27.56 20.08
CA ARG A 234 19.27 26.63 18.94
C ARG A 234 18.50 27.31 17.81
N LYS A 235 19.00 27.22 16.59
CA LYS A 235 18.40 27.86 15.41
C LYS A 235 18.03 26.81 14.37
N ALA A 236 16.93 27.07 13.66
CA ALA A 236 16.63 26.31 12.46
C ALA A 236 17.82 26.39 11.49
N LEU A 237 18.32 25.23 11.07
CA LEU A 237 19.43 25.17 10.14
C LEU A 237 18.98 25.67 8.76
N LEU A 238 19.76 26.60 8.21
CA LEU A 238 19.55 27.12 6.86
C LEU A 238 19.74 25.98 5.86
N ARG A 239 18.87 25.93 4.86
CA ARG A 239 18.92 24.93 3.79
C ARG A 239 19.36 25.64 2.52
N ALA A 240 20.25 25.01 1.76
CA ALA A 240 20.74 25.57 0.51
C ALA A 240 19.58 25.85 -0.45
N THR A 241 19.65 26.98 -1.16
CA THR A 241 18.63 27.35 -2.16
C THR A 241 18.89 26.74 -3.53
N GLU A 242 20.13 26.32 -3.78
CA GLU A 242 20.58 25.68 -5.01
C GLU A 242 20.98 24.22 -4.76
N ALA A 243 20.91 23.39 -5.80
CA ALA A 243 21.43 22.03 -5.72
C ALA A 243 22.95 22.04 -5.51
N PRO A 244 23.50 21.17 -4.64
CA PRO A 244 24.93 21.14 -4.41
C PRO A 244 25.67 20.69 -5.66
N ARG A 245 26.85 21.25 -5.89
CA ARG A 245 27.70 20.83 -7.01
C ARG A 245 28.49 19.58 -6.61
N PRO A 246 28.78 18.66 -7.54
CA PRO A 246 29.75 17.61 -7.30
C PRO A 246 31.08 18.19 -6.79
N LYS A 247 31.78 17.45 -5.94
CA LYS A 247 33.03 17.83 -5.26
C LYS A 247 32.90 18.90 -4.16
N LEU A 248 31.68 19.36 -3.86
CA LEU A 248 31.45 20.27 -2.74
C LEU A 248 31.91 19.59 -1.42
N PRO A 249 32.80 20.23 -0.63
CA PRO A 249 33.19 19.72 0.68
C PRO A 249 32.03 19.78 1.66
N VAL A 250 31.68 18.63 2.23
CA VAL A 250 30.53 18.49 3.13
C VAL A 250 30.88 17.74 4.41
N ALA A 251 30.05 17.94 5.43
CA ALA A 251 30.10 17.23 6.69
C ALA A 251 28.73 16.59 6.99
N VAL A 252 28.74 15.34 7.46
CA VAL A 252 27.58 14.68 8.06
C VAL A 252 27.76 14.70 9.57
N ILE A 253 26.75 15.21 10.28
CA ILE A 253 26.77 15.31 11.74
C ILE A 253 25.73 14.35 12.31
N GLY A 254 26.17 13.35 13.05
CA GLY A 254 25.31 12.27 13.51
C GLY A 254 25.90 11.43 14.63
N TYR A 255 25.21 10.33 14.95
CA TYR A 255 25.52 9.46 16.09
C TYR A 255 25.84 8.03 15.60
N PRO A 256 27.04 7.78 15.06
CA PRO A 256 27.45 6.47 14.58
C PRO A 256 27.43 5.43 15.71
N ALA A 257 26.59 4.41 15.52
CA ALA A 257 26.41 3.28 16.40
C ALA A 257 27.53 2.25 16.26
N ARG A 258 27.79 1.52 17.33
CA ARG A 258 28.56 0.27 17.27
C ARG A 258 27.72 -0.81 16.57
N ASP A 259 27.78 -0.84 15.24
CA ASP A 259 26.93 -1.68 14.39
C ASP A 259 27.50 -3.10 14.18
N SER A 260 26.73 -4.14 14.53
CA SER A 260 27.09 -5.55 14.30
C SER A 260 26.95 -5.98 12.83
N ARG A 261 26.27 -5.19 11.99
CA ARG A 261 26.08 -5.44 10.56
C ARG A 261 27.27 -5.00 9.71
N PHE A 262 28.18 -4.20 10.26
CA PHE A 262 29.40 -3.81 9.57
C PHE A 262 30.35 -4.99 9.47
N SER A 263 30.74 -5.37 8.25
CA SER A 263 31.38 -6.67 8.02
C SER A 263 32.82 -6.74 8.52
N ASP A 264 33.50 -5.59 8.71
CA ASP A 264 34.82 -5.53 9.37
C ASP A 264 34.84 -4.53 10.53
N ARG A 265 34.49 -5.03 11.73
CA ARG A 265 34.44 -4.23 12.97
C ARG A 265 35.79 -3.60 13.33
N ALA A 266 36.90 -4.29 13.05
CA ALA A 266 38.22 -3.77 13.34
C ALA A 266 38.53 -2.55 12.45
N LEU A 267 38.15 -2.61 11.17
CA LEU A 267 38.29 -1.47 10.26
C LEU A 267 37.39 -0.29 10.69
N ALA A 268 36.14 -0.53 11.07
CA ALA A 268 35.26 0.52 11.60
C ALA A 268 35.83 1.16 12.88
N GLU A 269 36.30 0.38 13.84
CA GLU A 269 36.96 0.91 15.05
C GLU A 269 38.16 1.80 14.71
N LYS A 270 38.91 1.48 13.65
CA LYS A 270 40.04 2.29 13.20
C LYS A 270 39.62 3.53 12.42
N ILE A 271 38.55 3.50 11.62
CA ILE A 271 38.07 4.68 10.88
C ILE A 271 37.38 5.67 11.83
N PHE A 272 36.56 5.17 12.76
CA PHE A 272 35.79 6.00 13.71
C PHE A 272 36.56 6.29 15.01
N GLY A 273 37.74 5.73 15.23
CA GLY A 273 38.56 5.98 16.43
C GLY A 273 38.02 5.35 17.71
N GLY A 274 37.23 4.26 17.60
CA GLY A 274 36.76 3.45 18.72
C GLY A 274 35.66 4.06 19.60
N VAL A 275 35.22 5.28 19.31
CA VAL A 275 34.15 5.98 20.06
C VAL A 275 32.85 5.95 19.24
N PHE A 276 31.80 5.35 19.78
CA PHE A 276 30.48 5.21 19.14
C PHE A 276 29.40 5.84 20.01
N ASP A 277 28.19 5.95 19.46
CA ASP A 277 26.96 6.40 20.11
C ASP A 277 26.99 7.87 20.59
N LYS A 278 28.09 8.58 20.30
CA LYS A 278 28.35 9.99 20.60
C LYS A 278 28.37 10.83 19.34
N LYS A 279 28.03 12.12 19.44
CA LYS A 279 27.98 13.07 18.31
C LYS A 279 29.32 13.16 17.59
N ARG A 280 29.32 12.95 16.27
CA ARG A 280 30.50 13.02 15.40
C ARG A 280 30.29 13.93 14.21
N VAL A 281 31.40 14.38 13.64
CA VAL A 281 31.43 15.08 12.35
C VAL A 281 32.24 14.24 11.36
N ALA A 282 31.56 13.65 10.38
CA ALA A 282 32.20 12.90 9.30
C ALA A 282 32.31 13.79 8.05
N VAL A 283 33.53 14.10 7.62
CA VAL A 283 33.74 14.95 6.44
C VAL A 283 33.93 14.13 5.17
N GLY A 284 33.63 14.74 4.03
CA GLY A 284 33.73 14.14 2.70
C GLY A 284 33.28 15.11 1.63
N GLN A 285 32.89 14.60 0.46
CA GLN A 285 32.43 15.44 -0.65
C GLN A 285 31.13 14.90 -1.24
N ILE A 286 30.39 15.76 -1.94
CA ILE A 286 29.30 15.35 -2.83
C ILE A 286 29.89 14.60 -4.02
N LEU A 287 29.44 13.37 -4.23
CA LEU A 287 29.88 12.48 -5.32
C LEU A 287 28.95 12.61 -6.53
N GLY A 288 27.64 12.70 -6.29
CA GLY A 288 26.60 12.88 -7.29
C GLY A 288 25.51 13.81 -6.79
N ALA A 289 24.92 14.60 -7.69
CA ALA A 289 23.83 15.52 -7.39
C ALA A 289 22.72 15.38 -8.44
N GLY A 290 21.62 14.75 -8.04
CA GLY A 290 20.39 14.64 -8.81
C GLY A 290 19.31 15.58 -8.29
N ALA A 291 18.17 15.65 -9.00
CA ALA A 291 17.05 16.52 -8.62
C ALA A 291 16.38 16.05 -7.30
N ASP A 292 16.25 14.73 -7.10
CA ASP A 292 15.57 14.16 -5.95
C ASP A 292 16.51 13.53 -4.91
N GLU A 293 17.74 13.19 -5.30
CA GLU A 293 18.72 12.48 -4.48
C GLU A 293 20.13 13.00 -4.72
N ILE A 294 20.95 12.98 -3.68
CA ILE A 294 22.38 13.26 -3.75
C ILE A 294 23.17 12.11 -3.13
N THR A 295 24.40 11.89 -3.60
CA THR A 295 25.33 10.92 -3.01
C THR A 295 26.55 11.62 -2.44
N HIS A 296 27.09 11.11 -1.32
CA HIS A 296 28.23 11.71 -0.63
C HIS A 296 29.24 10.69 -0.07
N GLY A 297 30.49 11.14 0.05
CA GLY A 297 31.63 10.31 0.50
C GLY A 297 31.83 10.21 2.01
N CYS A 298 31.11 10.97 2.84
CA CYS A 298 31.31 10.96 4.30
C CYS A 298 31.19 9.55 4.92
N SER A 299 32.07 9.21 5.86
CA SER A 299 32.04 7.93 6.57
C SER A 299 30.86 7.87 7.56
N THR A 300 29.85 7.02 7.31
CA THR A 300 28.68 6.83 8.19
C THR A 300 28.56 5.38 8.69
N LEU A 301 27.78 5.19 9.76
CA LEU A 301 27.36 3.90 10.33
C LEU A 301 25.88 3.97 10.73
N GLY A 302 25.30 2.86 11.19
CA GLY A 302 23.99 2.85 11.85
C GLY A 302 23.87 3.99 12.89
N GLY A 303 22.67 4.55 13.08
CA GLY A 303 22.47 5.73 13.93
C GLY A 303 22.72 7.08 13.26
N ASN A 304 23.43 7.14 12.11
CA ASN A 304 23.51 8.38 11.30
C ASN A 304 22.26 8.65 10.47
N SER A 305 21.33 7.72 10.34
CA SER A 305 20.05 7.98 9.66
C SER A 305 19.38 9.22 10.24
N GLY A 306 19.06 10.17 9.38
CA GLY A 306 18.43 11.45 9.71
C GLY A 306 19.43 12.59 9.92
N SER A 307 20.73 12.33 9.76
CA SER A 307 21.78 13.35 9.88
C SER A 307 21.69 14.38 8.73
N PRO A 308 21.92 15.67 9.01
CA PRO A 308 22.06 16.65 7.94
C PRO A 308 23.40 16.47 7.22
N VAL A 309 23.37 16.61 5.89
CA VAL A 309 24.56 16.81 5.06
C VAL A 309 24.77 18.31 4.94
N ILE A 310 25.92 18.81 5.39
CA ILE A 310 26.21 20.24 5.59
C ILE A 310 27.31 20.66 4.63
N ASP A 311 27.13 21.75 3.89
CA ASP A 311 28.24 22.44 3.24
C ASP A 311 29.13 23.10 4.30
N ILE A 312 30.39 22.67 4.40
CA ILE A 312 31.32 23.16 5.43
C ILE A 312 31.59 24.66 5.26
N GLY A 313 31.57 25.17 4.02
CA GLY A 313 31.88 26.57 3.75
C GLY A 313 30.81 27.54 4.22
N SER A 314 29.54 27.19 4.00
CA SER A 314 28.39 28.03 4.31
C SER A 314 27.70 27.68 5.64
N GLY A 315 27.82 26.44 6.10
CA GLY A 315 27.04 25.89 7.21
C GLY A 315 25.60 25.54 6.84
N GLU A 316 25.23 25.60 5.56
CA GLU A 316 23.89 25.26 5.08
C GLU A 316 23.71 23.75 4.88
N VAL A 317 22.49 23.27 5.11
CA VAL A 317 22.08 21.89 4.82
C VAL A 317 21.91 21.73 3.31
N VAL A 318 22.62 20.77 2.73
CA VAL A 318 22.54 20.39 1.31
C VAL A 318 21.83 19.04 1.09
N GLY A 319 21.50 18.30 2.15
CA GLY A 319 20.67 17.09 2.06
C GLY A 319 20.40 16.43 3.42
N LEU A 320 19.60 15.35 3.41
CA LEU A 320 19.27 14.53 4.58
C LEU A 320 19.73 13.09 4.36
N HIS A 321 20.77 12.65 5.08
CA HIS A 321 21.33 11.30 4.96
C HIS A 321 20.32 10.23 5.40
N TYR A 322 20.19 9.14 4.64
CA TYR A 322 19.22 8.08 4.96
C TYR A 322 19.69 6.64 4.72
N ARG A 323 20.72 6.42 3.91
CA ARG A 323 21.30 5.08 3.66
C ARG A 323 22.78 5.17 3.35
N GLY A 324 23.53 4.13 3.69
CA GLY A 324 24.88 3.91 3.20
C GLY A 324 25.06 2.47 2.75
N ILE A 325 25.71 2.27 1.61
CA ILE A 325 26.25 0.97 1.20
C ILE A 325 27.73 0.96 1.62
N GLU A 326 28.11 -0.04 2.40
CA GLU A 326 29.43 -0.16 3.00
C GLU A 326 30.56 0.01 1.95
N PHE A 327 31.36 1.08 2.08
CA PHE A 327 32.45 1.44 1.16
C PHE A 327 32.06 1.67 -0.30
N VAL A 328 30.78 1.95 -0.59
CA VAL A 328 30.30 2.27 -1.94
C VAL A 328 29.84 3.71 -2.03
N GLU A 329 28.69 4.05 -1.47
CA GLU A 329 28.20 5.41 -1.44
C GLU A 329 27.17 5.59 -0.34
N ASN A 330 26.96 6.85 0.06
CA ASN A 330 25.88 7.22 0.96
C ASN A 330 24.87 8.05 0.21
N ASP A 331 23.61 7.76 0.47
CA ASP A 331 22.46 8.41 -0.14
C ASP A 331 21.84 9.42 0.82
N ALA A 332 21.45 10.56 0.26
CA ALA A 332 20.75 11.60 0.96
C ALA A 332 19.60 12.18 0.13
N VAL A 333 18.50 12.50 0.80
CA VAL A 333 17.37 13.21 0.19
C VAL A 333 17.82 14.63 -0.16
N SER A 334 17.53 15.09 -1.37
CA SER A 334 17.91 16.44 -1.84
C SER A 334 17.13 17.54 -1.11
N VAL A 335 17.70 18.74 -1.02
CA VAL A 335 17.01 19.90 -0.41
C VAL A 335 15.70 20.26 -1.12
N PRO A 336 15.59 20.24 -2.46
CA PRO A 336 14.30 20.45 -3.13
C PRO A 336 13.20 19.51 -2.64
N VAL A 337 13.50 18.21 -2.51
CA VAL A 337 12.55 17.23 -1.98
C VAL A 337 12.21 17.51 -0.51
N LEU A 338 13.23 17.79 0.29
CA LEU A 338 13.08 18.12 1.71
C LEU A 338 12.18 19.35 1.93
N ASN A 339 12.34 20.40 1.12
CA ASN A 339 11.52 21.60 1.16
C ASN A 339 10.06 21.32 0.79
N ARG A 340 9.81 20.54 -0.29
CA ARG A 340 8.45 20.11 -0.66
C ARG A 340 7.78 19.33 0.48
N CYS A 341 8.53 18.46 1.16
CA CYS A 341 8.04 17.71 2.32
C CYS A 341 7.74 18.64 3.51
N LEU A 342 8.60 19.63 3.77
CA LEU A 342 8.41 20.59 4.85
C LEU A 342 7.20 21.49 4.61
N GLU A 343 6.98 21.98 3.39
CA GLU A 343 5.80 22.75 3.01
C GLU A 343 4.52 21.95 3.25
N ARG A 344 4.52 20.66 2.90
CA ARG A 344 3.42 19.75 3.18
C ARG A 344 3.18 19.58 4.68
N ALA A 345 4.24 19.39 5.47
CA ALA A 345 4.14 19.29 6.92
C ALA A 345 3.62 20.59 7.56
N ARG A 346 4.03 21.75 7.04
CA ARG A 346 3.54 23.07 7.46
C ARG A 346 2.07 23.29 7.08
N ALA A 347 1.63 22.86 5.91
CA ALA A 347 0.21 22.92 5.54
C ALA A 347 -0.66 22.12 6.52
N ILE A 348 -0.14 21.02 7.06
CA ILE A 348 -0.80 20.23 8.11
C ILE A 348 -0.80 20.98 9.46
N GLN A 349 0.24 21.75 9.78
CA GLN A 349 0.31 22.55 11.01
C GLN A 349 -0.48 23.88 10.95
N GLY A 350 -0.54 24.56 9.82
CA GLY A 350 -1.16 25.88 9.64
C GLY A 350 -2.68 25.90 9.81
N VAL A 351 -3.33 24.73 9.73
CA VAL A 351 -4.76 24.55 10.05
C VAL A 351 -5.00 24.50 11.57
N GLY A 352 -3.95 24.32 12.38
CA GLY A 352 -3.99 24.30 13.85
C GLY A 352 -3.47 25.56 14.55
N GLY A 353 -3.14 26.62 13.80
CA GLY A 353 -2.52 27.86 14.31
C GLY A 353 -3.50 28.88 14.91
N LEU A 354 -4.19 28.51 15.99
CA LEU A 354 -4.66 29.47 17.01
C LEU A 354 -4.11 28.96 18.34
N ALA A 355 -2.83 29.27 18.60
CA ALA A 355 -2.17 28.89 19.84
C ALA A 355 -2.64 29.81 20.98
N VAL A 356 -3.23 29.19 21.99
CA VAL A 356 -3.38 29.73 23.35
C VAL A 356 -1.97 29.93 23.91
N SER A 357 -1.56 31.19 24.10
CA SER A 357 -0.33 31.51 24.83
C SER A 357 -0.54 31.23 26.31
N LYS A 358 0.19 30.26 26.86
CA LYS A 358 0.49 30.20 28.29
C LYS A 358 1.84 30.87 28.49
N ASP A 359 1.86 31.94 29.28
CA ASP A 359 3.09 32.51 29.82
C ASP A 359 3.23 32.05 31.27
N GLU A 360 4.40 31.55 31.60
CA GLU A 360 4.80 31.07 32.92
C GLU A 360 5.30 32.24 33.78
N SER A 361 5.01 32.20 35.08
CA SER A 361 5.98 32.71 36.07
C SER A 361 5.83 31.97 37.40
N GLN A 362 6.99 31.66 37.97
CA GLN A 362 7.26 30.71 39.04
C GLN A 362 6.98 31.24 40.47
N ASN A 363 6.62 30.29 41.34
CA ASN A 363 6.90 30.13 42.78
C ASN A 363 7.34 31.32 43.66
N ALA A 364 6.58 31.54 44.75
CA ALA A 364 7.15 31.76 46.09
C ALA A 364 6.19 31.32 47.22
N SER A 365 6.71 30.43 48.08
CA SER A 365 6.43 30.22 49.51
C SER A 365 5.02 29.86 50.03
N ALA A 366 5.03 28.80 50.84
CA ALA A 366 3.94 28.25 51.64
C ALA A 366 3.31 29.22 52.65
N SER A 367 2.00 29.08 52.88
CA SER A 367 1.40 28.89 54.21
C SER A 367 -0.12 28.65 54.11
N ASP A 368 -0.57 27.66 54.88
CA ASP A 368 -1.88 27.46 55.51
C ASP A 368 -3.17 27.97 54.87
N GLY A 369 -4.14 27.06 54.71
CA GLY A 369 -5.55 27.45 54.68
C GLY A 369 -6.49 26.44 54.02
N VAL A 370 -7.01 25.51 54.82
CA VAL A 370 -8.20 24.70 54.51
C VAL A 370 -9.40 25.61 54.18
N VAL A 371 -10.08 25.43 53.03
CA VAL A 371 -11.52 25.74 52.91
C VAL A 371 -12.22 24.77 51.94
N GLN A 372 -13.40 24.36 52.38
CA GLN A 372 -14.34 23.41 51.78
C GLN A 372 -14.96 23.82 50.44
N VAL A 373 -15.45 22.77 49.77
CA VAL A 373 -16.40 22.77 48.66
C VAL A 373 -17.69 23.51 49.01
N GLY A 374 -18.08 24.46 48.17
CA GLY A 374 -19.40 25.09 48.16
C GLY A 374 -19.88 25.30 46.72
N SER A 375 -21.00 24.68 46.38
CA SER A 375 -21.63 24.67 45.06
C SER A 375 -22.75 25.71 44.96
N THR A 376 -22.65 26.69 44.06
CA THR A 376 -23.82 27.33 43.39
C THR A 376 -23.37 28.06 42.11
N PRO A 377 -24.17 28.06 41.02
CA PRO A 377 -23.73 28.45 39.68
C PRO A 377 -23.98 29.93 39.34
N GLY A 378 -23.12 30.50 38.48
CA GLY A 378 -23.50 31.63 37.61
C GLY A 378 -22.79 32.97 37.82
N SER A 379 -21.45 33.04 37.71
CA SER A 379 -20.73 34.14 37.03
C SER A 379 -19.27 33.76 36.81
N VAL A 380 -18.67 34.16 35.68
CA VAL A 380 -17.22 34.09 35.45
C VAL A 380 -16.78 35.43 34.87
N THR A 381 -15.81 36.07 35.51
CA THR A 381 -15.20 37.33 35.04
C THR A 381 -13.82 37.03 34.45
N PHE A 382 -13.52 37.56 33.25
CA PHE A 382 -12.17 37.54 32.67
C PHE A 382 -11.69 38.98 32.43
N THR A 383 -10.39 39.23 32.59
CA THR A 383 -9.76 40.52 32.30
C THR A 383 -8.74 40.37 31.17
N ILE A 384 -8.99 41.00 30.02
CA ILE A 384 -8.11 41.26 28.84
C ILE A 384 -8.47 42.71 28.40
N PRO A 385 -7.62 43.56 27.76
CA PRO A 385 -7.74 45.03 27.86
C PRO A 385 -8.82 45.68 26.96
N LEU A 386 -10.05 45.16 27.01
CA LEU A 386 -11.28 45.81 26.57
C LEU A 386 -12.40 45.42 27.54
N ARG A 387 -13.17 46.39 28.04
CA ARG A 387 -14.31 46.13 28.92
C ARG A 387 -15.55 45.80 28.08
N ILE A 388 -16.03 44.55 28.15
CA ILE A 388 -17.37 44.15 27.66
C ILE A 388 -18.18 43.67 28.88
N THR A 389 -19.39 44.22 29.05
CA THR A 389 -20.34 43.79 30.10
C THR A 389 -21.46 43.01 29.45
N VAL A 390 -21.74 41.80 29.94
CA VAL A 390 -22.93 41.01 29.56
C VAL A 390 -23.72 40.72 30.83
N GLU A 391 -24.93 41.27 30.92
CA GLU A 391 -25.89 40.94 31.97
C GLU A 391 -26.79 39.80 31.53
N LEU A 392 -26.86 38.72 32.32
CA LEU A 392 -27.91 37.72 32.22
C LEU A 392 -29.02 38.12 33.20
N GLY A 393 -30.10 38.70 32.68
CA GLY A 393 -31.27 39.08 33.47
C GLY A 393 -31.94 37.87 34.11
N GLY A 394 -31.82 37.76 35.44
CA GLY A 394 -32.59 36.83 36.25
C GLY A 394 -34.03 37.31 36.41
N ILE A 395 -35.00 36.45 36.11
CA ILE A 395 -36.41 36.66 36.41
C ILE A 395 -36.57 36.61 37.93
N ALA A 396 -36.92 37.75 38.55
CA ALA A 396 -37.30 37.81 39.96
C ALA A 396 -38.72 37.25 40.16
N PRO A 397 -39.00 36.56 41.28
CA PRO A 397 -40.33 36.09 41.62
C PRO A 397 -41.17 37.27 42.13
N THR A 398 -42.39 37.43 41.60
CA THR A 398 -43.42 38.30 42.20
C THR A 398 -44.73 37.51 42.39
N PRO A 399 -45.49 37.81 43.46
CA PRO A 399 -46.59 36.96 43.92
C PRO A 399 -47.90 37.19 43.15
N VAL A 400 -48.75 36.18 43.30
CA VAL A 400 -50.11 35.94 42.76
C VAL A 400 -51.02 37.17 42.68
N THR A 401 -51.73 37.34 41.56
CA THR A 401 -53.18 37.63 41.53
C THR A 401 -53.83 37.03 40.28
N ALA A 402 -55.04 36.51 40.45
CA ALA A 402 -55.76 35.64 39.53
C ALA A 402 -56.47 36.39 38.39
N ALA A 403 -56.44 35.85 37.16
CA ALA A 403 -57.55 35.92 36.20
C ALA A 403 -57.36 34.96 35.01
N ALA A 404 -58.38 34.10 34.83
CA ALA A 404 -58.90 33.48 33.61
C ALA A 404 -57.96 32.80 32.58
N LEU A 405 -58.16 31.48 32.44
CA LEU A 405 -57.81 30.67 31.26
C LEU A 405 -58.58 31.17 30.02
N PRO A 406 -58.00 30.99 28.82
CA PRO A 406 -58.55 29.94 27.95
C PRO A 406 -57.49 29.04 27.34
N ALA A 407 -57.86 27.76 27.23
CA ALA A 407 -57.09 26.69 26.61
C ALA A 407 -57.11 26.79 25.09
N VAL A 408 -55.96 26.62 24.42
CA VAL A 408 -55.88 26.09 23.04
C VAL A 408 -54.63 25.22 22.85
N ALA A 409 -54.92 23.96 22.54
CA ALA A 409 -54.23 22.93 21.75
C ALA A 409 -52.70 22.95 21.56
N GLY A 410 -52.10 21.77 21.82
CA GLY A 410 -50.69 21.47 21.63
C GLY A 410 -50.17 21.58 20.20
N GLY A 411 -48.89 21.91 20.13
CA GLY A 411 -48.03 21.76 18.96
C GLY A 411 -46.63 21.41 19.45
N ALA A 412 -46.12 20.25 19.03
CA ALA A 412 -44.74 19.84 19.27
C ALA A 412 -43.78 20.86 18.61
N LEU A 413 -42.93 21.48 19.42
CA LEU A 413 -41.87 22.36 18.92
C LEU A 413 -40.84 21.53 18.15
N HIS A 414 -40.77 21.77 16.84
CA HIS A 414 -39.73 21.30 15.94
C HIS A 414 -38.36 21.80 16.42
N GLY A 415 -37.37 20.90 16.42
CA GLY A 415 -35.96 21.28 16.50
C GLY A 415 -35.55 22.10 15.28
N PRO A 416 -34.51 22.94 15.38
CA PRO A 416 -34.17 23.90 14.34
C PRO A 416 -33.81 23.20 13.01
N GLU A 417 -34.39 23.70 11.93
CA GLU A 417 -34.21 23.20 10.56
C GLU A 417 -32.76 23.34 10.06
N VAL A 418 -32.26 22.19 9.61
CA VAL A 418 -31.39 21.92 8.45
C VAL A 418 -30.74 23.14 7.78
N GLY A 419 -29.44 23.33 8.02
CA GLY A 419 -28.60 24.12 7.13
C GLY A 419 -28.63 23.54 5.71
N GLY A 420 -28.69 24.41 4.70
CA GLY A 420 -28.84 24.03 3.29
C GLY A 420 -27.83 23.00 2.77
N PRO A 421 -28.04 22.46 1.56
CA PRO A 421 -27.27 21.34 1.02
C PRO A 421 -25.76 21.56 1.14
N VAL A 422 -25.07 20.60 1.74
CA VAL A 422 -23.61 20.67 1.93
C VAL A 422 -22.94 20.50 0.57
N ASP A 423 -22.28 21.55 0.07
CA ASP A 423 -21.51 21.45 -1.17
C ASP A 423 -20.20 20.67 -0.98
N ARG A 424 -19.55 20.31 -2.09
CA ARG A 424 -18.32 19.50 -2.08
C ARG A 424 -17.15 20.20 -1.38
N GLN A 425 -17.05 21.52 -1.51
CA GLN A 425 -15.95 22.31 -0.94
C GLN A 425 -16.10 22.44 0.58
N ARG A 426 -17.31 22.72 1.07
CA ARG A 426 -17.63 22.76 2.49
C ARG A 426 -17.43 21.39 3.14
N LEU A 427 -17.89 20.31 2.50
CA LEU A 427 -17.63 18.95 2.99
C LEU A 427 -16.13 18.67 3.08
N ALA A 428 -15.38 19.03 2.04
CA ALA A 428 -13.94 18.86 1.99
C ALA A 428 -13.22 19.59 3.13
N GLN A 429 -13.53 20.87 3.35
CA GLN A 429 -12.98 21.66 4.45
C GLN A 429 -13.34 21.06 5.82
N THR A 430 -14.58 20.58 5.96
CA THR A 430 -15.06 19.98 7.20
C THR A 430 -14.32 18.66 7.49
N VAL A 431 -14.05 17.85 6.47
CA VAL A 431 -13.23 16.64 6.61
C VAL A 431 -11.82 17.00 7.11
N VAL A 432 -11.17 18.04 6.59
CA VAL A 432 -9.86 18.48 7.08
C VAL A 432 -9.91 18.86 8.57
N LYS A 433 -10.95 19.57 9.01
CA LYS A 433 -11.14 19.92 10.42
C LYS A 433 -11.43 18.69 11.29
N ALA A 434 -12.30 17.80 10.82
CA ALA A 434 -12.62 16.55 11.50
C ALA A 434 -11.36 15.70 11.72
N ARG A 435 -10.44 15.72 10.75
CA ARG A 435 -9.15 15.05 10.87
C ARG A 435 -8.28 15.61 11.96
N ALA A 436 -8.14 16.94 12.02
CA ALA A 436 -7.41 17.59 13.09
C ALA A 436 -8.04 17.30 14.47
N LEU A 437 -9.36 17.36 14.56
CA LEU A 437 -10.12 17.14 15.79
C LEU A 437 -9.97 15.71 16.34
N LEU A 438 -9.93 14.71 15.46
CA LEU A 438 -9.96 13.29 15.82
C LEU A 438 -8.61 12.59 15.66
N ALA A 439 -7.53 13.32 15.37
CA ALA A 439 -6.21 12.76 15.06
C ALA A 439 -5.66 11.79 16.12
N ASN A 440 -5.98 12.03 17.39
CA ASN A 440 -5.47 11.24 18.53
C ASN A 440 -6.44 10.15 19.00
N ARG A 441 -7.55 9.92 18.29
CA ARG A 441 -8.59 8.97 18.70
C ARG A 441 -8.25 7.56 18.18
N ALA A 442 -7.83 6.66 19.08
CA ALA A 442 -7.25 5.37 18.73
C ALA A 442 -8.18 4.38 17.99
N ASP A 443 -9.50 4.56 18.10
CA ASP A 443 -10.53 3.76 17.42
C ASP A 443 -10.83 4.23 15.98
N VAL A 444 -10.39 5.43 15.60
CA VAL A 444 -10.57 6.01 14.26
C VAL A 444 -9.45 5.57 13.32
N VAL A 445 -9.82 5.00 12.17
CA VAL A 445 -8.93 4.49 11.13
C VAL A 445 -8.78 5.46 9.97
N ALA A 446 -9.87 6.09 9.53
CA ALA A 446 -9.84 7.06 8.44
C ALA A 446 -10.98 8.06 8.57
N ILE A 447 -10.82 9.24 7.98
CA ILE A 447 -11.89 10.25 7.90
C ILE A 447 -11.92 10.78 6.47
N LYS A 448 -13.06 10.63 5.79
CA LYS A 448 -13.21 10.91 4.35
C LYS A 448 -14.56 11.57 4.04
N PRO A 449 -14.68 12.31 2.92
CA PRO A 449 -15.99 12.73 2.43
C PRO A 449 -16.79 11.51 1.98
N GLY A 450 -18.11 11.56 2.12
CA GLY A 450 -18.99 10.52 1.57
C GLY A 450 -20.46 10.85 1.81
N TYR A 451 -21.27 9.81 1.85
CA TYR A 451 -22.70 9.89 2.12
C TYR A 451 -23.04 9.25 3.46
N ARG A 452 -24.13 9.73 4.05
CA ARG A 452 -24.78 9.04 5.16
C ARG A 452 -25.40 7.74 4.66
N PHE A 453 -25.24 6.69 5.46
CA PHE A 453 -25.98 5.46 5.30
C PHE A 453 -27.03 5.35 6.42
N ALA A 454 -28.28 5.06 6.05
CA ALA A 454 -29.38 4.87 6.97
C ALA A 454 -29.95 3.46 6.77
N ASP A 455 -29.97 2.66 7.84
CA ASP A 455 -30.41 1.26 7.80
C ASP A 455 -29.69 0.44 6.71
N GLY A 456 -28.39 0.70 6.54
CA GLY A 456 -27.52 0.09 5.54
C GLY A 456 -27.70 0.63 4.11
N ALA A 457 -28.68 1.49 3.85
CA ALA A 457 -28.90 2.08 2.53
C ALA A 457 -28.22 3.45 2.39
N ILE A 458 -27.60 3.70 1.23
CA ILE A 458 -27.02 5.01 0.91
C ILE A 458 -28.11 6.08 0.75
N THR A 459 -27.87 7.28 1.26
CA THR A 459 -28.79 8.44 1.13
C THR A 459 -28.18 9.53 0.24
N ASP A 460 -28.94 10.58 -0.11
CA ASP A 460 -28.41 11.78 -0.78
C ASP A 460 -27.72 12.76 0.17
N GLU A 461 -27.77 12.51 1.48
CA GLU A 461 -27.18 13.38 2.48
C GLU A 461 -25.65 13.17 2.53
N LYS A 462 -24.90 14.19 2.14
CA LYS A 462 -23.44 14.23 2.27
C LYS A 462 -23.03 14.29 3.74
N ALA A 463 -22.01 13.51 4.09
CA ALA A 463 -21.52 13.37 5.46
C ALA A 463 -20.00 13.28 5.53
N VAL A 464 -19.45 13.66 6.68
CA VAL A 464 -18.09 13.30 7.08
C VAL A 464 -18.12 11.84 7.53
N VAL A 465 -17.55 10.95 6.73
CA VAL A 465 -17.46 9.53 7.07
C VAL A 465 -16.25 9.34 7.99
N VAL A 466 -16.48 8.86 9.20
CA VAL A 466 -15.44 8.49 10.17
C VAL A 466 -15.39 6.97 10.23
N SER A 467 -14.39 6.40 9.57
CA SER A 467 -14.15 4.96 9.56
C SER A 467 -13.47 4.54 10.85
N VAL A 468 -14.03 3.54 11.53
CA VAL A 468 -13.52 2.98 12.79
C VAL A 468 -13.20 1.50 12.63
N ARG A 469 -12.35 0.95 13.50
CA ARG A 469 -12.04 -0.49 13.47
C ARG A 469 -13.28 -1.35 13.74
N ARG A 470 -14.17 -0.87 14.60
CA ARG A 470 -15.41 -1.58 14.93
C ARG A 470 -16.48 -0.57 15.32
N LYS A 471 -17.68 -0.74 14.80
CA LYS A 471 -18.85 0.01 15.27
C LYS A 471 -19.31 -0.56 16.61
N ILE A 472 -19.36 0.28 17.64
CA ILE A 472 -19.70 -0.10 19.01
C ILE A 472 -20.94 0.70 19.42
N GLU A 473 -21.88 0.03 20.08
CA GLU A 473 -23.06 0.67 20.66
C GLU A 473 -22.68 1.76 21.66
N ARG A 474 -23.47 2.84 21.69
CA ARG A 474 -23.15 4.03 22.49
C ARG A 474 -23.01 3.71 23.99
N SER A 475 -23.89 2.88 24.53
CA SER A 475 -23.82 2.41 25.93
C SER A 475 -22.54 1.65 26.25
N SER A 476 -22.00 0.90 25.29
CA SER A 476 -20.74 0.17 25.41
C SER A 476 -19.51 1.08 25.31
N LEU A 477 -19.60 2.20 24.58
CA LEU A 477 -18.56 3.24 24.59
C LEU A 477 -18.50 3.94 25.94
N GLU A 478 -19.66 4.31 26.48
CA GLU A 478 -19.79 4.96 27.79
C GLU A 478 -19.23 4.07 28.91
N SER A 479 -19.53 2.77 28.91
CA SER A 479 -18.99 1.82 29.89
C SER A 479 -17.48 1.62 29.79
N ARG A 480 -16.86 1.96 28.66
CA ARG A 480 -15.41 1.87 28.41
C ARG A 480 -14.68 3.20 28.62
N GLY A 481 -15.39 4.26 29.03
CA GLY A 481 -14.83 5.59 29.16
C GLY A 481 -14.42 6.23 27.83
N VAL A 482 -14.93 5.72 26.70
CA VAL A 482 -14.65 6.26 25.36
C VAL A 482 -15.76 7.24 24.99
N LEU A 483 -15.39 8.50 24.73
CA LEU A 483 -16.35 9.52 24.29
C LEU A 483 -16.96 9.14 22.94
N ALA A 484 -18.26 9.34 22.76
CA ALA A 484 -18.91 9.15 21.45
C ALA A 484 -18.32 10.10 20.40
N LEU A 485 -18.28 9.69 19.12
CA LEU A 485 -17.99 10.64 18.04
C LEU A 485 -19.07 11.76 18.06
N PRO A 486 -18.71 13.01 17.74
CA PRO A 486 -19.69 14.07 17.59
C PRO A 486 -20.66 13.73 16.44
N ALA A 487 -21.95 14.00 16.63
CA ALA A 487 -22.96 13.73 15.59
C ALA A 487 -22.82 14.66 14.36
N GLN A 488 -22.17 15.81 14.54
CA GLN A 488 -21.86 16.78 13.50
C GLN A 488 -20.51 17.46 13.78
N ILE A 489 -19.83 17.87 12.71
CA ILE A 489 -18.63 18.72 12.76
C ILE A 489 -18.89 19.87 11.79
N ASP A 490 -18.75 21.12 12.23
CA ASP A 490 -19.09 22.34 11.43
C ASP A 490 -20.48 22.30 10.75
N GLY A 491 -21.45 21.71 11.44
CA GLY A 491 -22.82 21.55 10.94
C GLY A 491 -22.98 20.54 9.81
N VAL A 492 -21.93 19.78 9.47
CA VAL A 492 -22.00 18.62 8.57
C VAL A 492 -22.15 17.37 9.42
N ARG A 493 -23.07 16.49 9.05
CA ARG A 493 -23.31 15.22 9.74
C ARG A 493 -22.07 14.31 9.71
N VAL A 494 -21.80 13.66 10.83
CA VAL A 494 -20.82 12.58 10.92
C VAL A 494 -21.54 11.25 10.73
N ASP A 495 -21.04 10.43 9.82
CA ASP A 495 -21.48 9.05 9.63
C ASP A 495 -20.35 8.11 10.06
N VAL A 496 -20.64 7.19 10.97
CA VAL A 496 -19.63 6.26 11.51
C VAL A 496 -19.74 4.93 10.79
N ALA A 497 -18.64 4.55 10.12
CA ALA A 497 -18.55 3.36 9.29
C ALA A 497 -17.46 2.39 9.80
N VAL A 498 -17.58 1.12 9.50
CA VAL A 498 -16.46 0.16 9.66
C VAL A 498 -15.44 0.43 8.56
N ALA A 499 -14.15 0.41 8.91
CA ALA A 499 -13.06 0.68 7.97
C ALA A 499 -13.06 -0.31 6.79
N THR A 500 -12.91 0.22 5.58
CA THR A 500 -12.72 -0.55 4.35
C THR A 500 -11.25 -0.97 4.20
N THR A 501 -10.95 -1.82 3.22
CA THR A 501 -9.56 -2.22 2.92
C THR A 501 -8.72 -1.01 2.53
N ALA A 502 -9.30 -0.08 1.77
CA ALA A 502 -8.65 1.17 1.40
C ALA A 502 -8.32 2.05 2.62
N ASP A 503 -9.25 2.16 3.57
CA ASP A 503 -9.04 2.92 4.81
C ASP A 503 -7.86 2.35 5.62
N LEU A 504 -7.78 1.02 5.74
CA LEU A 504 -6.69 0.34 6.45
C LEU A 504 -5.33 0.48 5.76
N CYS A 505 -5.35 0.62 4.42
CA CYS A 505 -4.16 0.87 3.61
C CYS A 505 -3.76 2.37 3.56
N GLY A 506 -4.55 3.26 4.19
CA GLY A 506 -4.33 4.71 4.15
C GLY A 506 -4.61 5.33 2.78
N GLU A 507 -5.48 4.74 1.97
CA GLU A 507 -5.89 5.23 0.65
C GLU A 507 -7.25 5.94 0.72
N GLY A 508 -7.43 7.09 0.07
CA GLY A 508 -8.70 7.82 0.06
C GLY A 508 -8.85 8.84 1.20
N THR A 509 -7.77 9.13 1.94
CA THR A 509 -7.80 9.99 3.11
C THR A 509 -7.40 11.43 2.79
N GLY A 510 -7.79 12.02 1.64
CA GLY A 510 -7.57 13.47 1.42
C GLY A 510 -8.04 14.10 0.12
N ILE A 511 -8.53 15.35 0.23
CA ILE A 511 -8.57 16.30 -0.87
C ILE A 511 -7.12 16.59 -1.25
N GLY A 512 -6.77 16.39 -2.52
CA GLY A 512 -5.39 16.46 -3.01
C GLY A 512 -4.70 15.11 -3.15
N GLU A 513 -5.38 13.99 -2.89
CA GLU A 513 -5.11 12.80 -3.70
C GLU A 513 -5.56 13.14 -5.13
N GLU A 514 -4.66 13.69 -5.95
CA GLU A 514 -4.67 13.27 -7.35
C GLU A 514 -4.72 11.75 -7.26
N ALA A 515 -5.82 11.16 -7.75
CA ALA A 515 -5.95 9.72 -7.85
C ALA A 515 -4.61 9.25 -8.41
N ARG A 516 -3.81 8.56 -7.58
CA ARG A 516 -2.57 7.94 -8.07
C ARG A 516 -3.06 7.09 -9.21
N VAL A 517 -2.83 7.51 -10.44
CA VAL A 517 -3.08 6.69 -11.61
C VAL A 517 -2.06 5.58 -11.44
N PRO A 518 -2.47 4.37 -11.05
CA PRO A 518 -1.55 3.25 -11.04
C PRO A 518 -0.88 3.19 -12.41
N SER A 519 0.43 3.04 -12.45
CA SER A 519 1.15 2.85 -13.72
C SER A 519 0.99 1.40 -14.12
N TRP A 520 -0.09 1.08 -14.84
CA TRP A 520 -0.25 -0.23 -15.46
C TRP A 520 0.53 -0.28 -16.76
N HIS A 521 1.27 -1.37 -17.00
CA HIS A 521 1.97 -1.59 -18.25
C HIS A 521 1.87 -3.05 -18.69
N THR A 522 1.65 -3.32 -19.97
CA THR A 522 1.77 -4.68 -20.48
C THR A 522 2.93 -4.74 -21.45
N ALA A 523 3.80 -5.75 -21.29
CA ALA A 523 4.81 -6.07 -22.30
C ALA A 523 4.21 -6.85 -23.48
N TYR A 524 2.92 -7.25 -23.36
CA TYR A 524 2.17 -7.87 -24.44
C TYR A 524 2.08 -6.95 -25.65
N GLN A 525 2.45 -7.49 -26.81
CA GLN A 525 2.22 -6.86 -28.09
C GLN A 525 0.93 -7.42 -28.68
N LYS A 526 -0.02 -6.54 -29.03
CA LYS A 526 -1.25 -6.94 -29.74
C LYS A 526 -0.87 -7.80 -30.94
N ARG A 527 -1.68 -8.83 -31.19
CA ARG A 527 -1.44 -9.82 -32.25
C ARG A 527 -2.38 -9.53 -33.43
N PRO A 528 -2.03 -8.63 -34.37
CA PRO A 528 -2.92 -8.23 -35.45
C PRO A 528 -3.21 -9.35 -36.45
N ASP A 529 -2.40 -10.42 -36.42
CA ASP A 529 -2.59 -11.63 -37.20
C ASP A 529 -3.69 -12.55 -36.65
N LEU A 530 -4.18 -12.32 -35.42
CA LEU A 530 -5.32 -13.04 -34.88
C LEU A 530 -6.63 -12.40 -35.36
N PRO A 531 -7.44 -13.09 -36.19
CA PRO A 531 -8.70 -12.55 -36.66
C PRO A 531 -9.72 -12.58 -35.52
N LEU A 532 -9.76 -11.56 -34.67
CA LEU A 532 -10.78 -11.40 -33.62
C LEU A 532 -12.07 -10.76 -34.15
N THR A 533 -12.44 -11.08 -35.38
CA THR A 533 -13.61 -10.51 -36.06
C THR A 533 -14.89 -11.24 -35.71
N ARG A 534 -15.99 -10.48 -35.67
CA ARG A 534 -17.37 -11.00 -35.65
C ARG A 534 -17.60 -11.93 -36.84
N ARG A 535 -18.20 -13.09 -36.60
CA ARG A 535 -18.49 -14.08 -37.64
C ARG A 535 -19.78 -14.83 -37.39
N SER A 536 -20.45 -15.18 -38.49
CA SER A 536 -21.58 -16.10 -38.48
C SER A 536 -21.13 -17.48 -38.96
N ALA A 537 -21.32 -18.50 -38.13
CA ALA A 537 -21.03 -19.88 -38.52
C ALA A 537 -22.01 -20.87 -37.91
N GLN A 538 -22.16 -22.02 -38.56
CA GLN A 538 -22.93 -23.13 -38.01
C GLN A 538 -22.17 -23.73 -36.82
N MET A 539 -22.79 -23.75 -35.65
CA MET A 539 -22.17 -24.24 -34.41
C MET A 539 -23.13 -25.16 -33.66
N ARG A 540 -22.59 -26.13 -32.93
CA ARG A 540 -23.30 -26.73 -31.79
C ARG A 540 -22.86 -25.97 -30.54
N PHE A 541 -23.81 -25.62 -29.68
CA PHE A 541 -23.53 -24.86 -28.48
C PHE A 541 -24.25 -25.46 -27.27
N VAL A 542 -23.66 -25.25 -26.10
CA VAL A 542 -24.26 -25.45 -24.78
C VAL A 542 -23.96 -24.21 -23.95
N VAL A 543 -24.99 -23.49 -23.51
CA VAL A 543 -24.85 -22.38 -22.57
C VAL A 543 -25.50 -22.77 -21.24
N HIS A 544 -24.80 -22.48 -20.15
CA HIS A 544 -25.23 -22.89 -18.81
C HIS A 544 -24.62 -22.00 -17.74
N SER A 545 -25.03 -22.23 -16.49
CA SER A 545 -24.55 -21.53 -15.31
C SER A 545 -24.00 -22.49 -14.25
N GLY A 546 -23.08 -21.98 -13.42
CA GLY A 546 -22.69 -22.58 -12.15
C GLY A 546 -23.50 -21.95 -11.00
N PRO A 547 -23.86 -22.71 -9.96
CA PRO A 547 -23.65 -24.16 -9.78
C PRO A 547 -24.74 -25.04 -10.45
N ASP A 548 -25.64 -24.46 -11.24
CA ASP A 548 -26.81 -25.16 -11.81
C ASP A 548 -26.44 -26.39 -12.64
N SER A 549 -25.43 -26.29 -13.51
CA SER A 549 -24.94 -27.41 -14.33
C SER A 549 -23.46 -27.21 -14.71
N GLY A 550 -22.63 -26.76 -13.76
CA GLY A 550 -21.19 -26.51 -13.98
C GLY A 550 -20.40 -27.78 -14.29
N TRP A 551 -20.09 -28.55 -13.25
CA TRP A 551 -19.33 -29.80 -13.37
C TRP A 551 -19.95 -30.83 -14.34
N PRO A 552 -21.29 -31.07 -14.36
CA PRO A 552 -21.88 -32.01 -15.31
C PRO A 552 -21.52 -31.71 -16.77
N GLN A 553 -21.44 -30.43 -17.16
CA GLN A 553 -21.08 -30.04 -18.53
C GLN A 553 -19.57 -30.03 -18.76
N LEU A 554 -18.78 -29.55 -17.79
CA LEU A 554 -17.31 -29.60 -17.89
C LEU A 554 -16.80 -31.05 -17.97
N SER A 555 -17.37 -31.95 -17.17
CA SER A 555 -17.04 -33.38 -17.20
C SER A 555 -17.33 -34.01 -18.56
N LYS A 556 -18.47 -33.67 -19.18
CA LYS A 556 -18.81 -34.12 -20.55
C LYS A 556 -17.80 -33.59 -21.57
N PHE A 557 -17.41 -32.33 -21.48
CA PHE A 557 -16.41 -31.71 -22.33
C PHE A 557 -15.06 -32.44 -22.22
N LEU A 558 -14.52 -32.62 -21.01
CA LEU A 558 -13.23 -33.26 -20.77
C LEU A 558 -13.21 -34.75 -21.20
N LYS A 559 -14.29 -35.49 -20.95
CA LYS A 559 -14.43 -36.91 -21.38
C LYS A 559 -14.47 -37.07 -22.90
N ALA A 560 -14.76 -35.99 -23.65
CA ALA A 560 -14.87 -36.01 -25.10
C ALA A 560 -13.53 -35.79 -25.83
N THR A 561 -12.43 -35.53 -25.12
CA THR A 561 -11.08 -35.37 -25.69
C THR A 561 -10.57 -36.64 -26.39
N ARG A 562 -9.94 -36.50 -27.56
CA ARG A 562 -9.43 -37.62 -28.38
C ARG A 562 -8.03 -37.40 -28.96
N LYS A 563 -7.52 -36.17 -28.93
CA LYS A 563 -6.25 -35.74 -29.54
C LYS A 563 -5.49 -34.75 -28.66
N SER A 564 -6.10 -33.63 -28.29
CA SER A 564 -5.40 -32.55 -27.59
C SER A 564 -6.33 -31.84 -26.62
N LEU A 565 -5.77 -31.31 -25.54
CA LEU A 565 -6.45 -30.42 -24.62
C LEU A 565 -5.53 -29.24 -24.30
N ALA A 566 -5.79 -28.07 -24.90
CA ALA A 566 -5.10 -26.82 -24.62
C ALA A 566 -5.88 -26.04 -23.55
N ILE A 567 -5.22 -25.63 -22.48
CA ILE A 567 -5.83 -25.01 -21.29
C ILE A 567 -5.08 -23.72 -20.97
N ALA A 568 -5.82 -22.63 -20.84
CA ALA A 568 -5.37 -21.38 -20.23
C ALA A 568 -6.26 -21.05 -19.05
N MET A 569 -5.66 -20.99 -17.86
CA MET A 569 -6.42 -20.94 -16.60
C MET A 569 -5.76 -20.02 -15.57
N TYR A 570 -6.61 -19.37 -14.77
CA TYR A 570 -6.18 -18.50 -13.67
C TYR A 570 -5.89 -19.28 -12.38
N GLU A 571 -6.83 -20.10 -11.93
CA GLU A 571 -6.67 -20.99 -10.76
C GLU A 571 -7.16 -22.40 -11.13
N PHE A 572 -6.41 -23.42 -10.72
CA PHE A 572 -6.74 -24.81 -11.00
C PHE A 572 -6.37 -25.72 -9.82
N GLY A 573 -7.37 -26.04 -8.98
CA GLY A 573 -7.16 -26.83 -7.76
C GLY A 573 -8.25 -27.86 -7.43
N ALA A 574 -9.42 -27.79 -8.07
CA ALA A 574 -10.54 -28.66 -7.73
C ALA A 574 -10.23 -30.15 -8.00
N PRO A 575 -10.24 -31.05 -7.01
CA PRO A 575 -9.75 -32.42 -7.18
C PRO A 575 -10.45 -33.19 -8.30
N HIS A 576 -11.77 -33.08 -8.38
CA HIS A 576 -12.57 -33.76 -9.39
C HIS A 576 -12.31 -33.25 -10.82
N ILE A 577 -11.89 -31.98 -10.99
CA ILE A 577 -11.51 -31.43 -12.30
C ILE A 577 -10.11 -31.89 -12.68
N VAL A 578 -9.17 -31.90 -11.71
CA VAL A 578 -7.82 -32.47 -11.92
C VAL A 578 -7.93 -33.92 -12.39
N ASP A 579 -8.74 -34.72 -11.68
CA ASP A 579 -9.05 -36.09 -12.07
C ASP A 579 -9.72 -36.17 -13.45
N GLY A 580 -10.62 -35.24 -13.76
CA GLY A 580 -11.28 -35.12 -15.07
C GLY A 580 -10.30 -34.86 -16.22
N VAL A 581 -9.35 -33.95 -16.04
CA VAL A 581 -8.29 -33.65 -17.02
C VAL A 581 -7.37 -34.85 -17.20
N ILE A 582 -6.94 -35.48 -16.10
CA ILE A 582 -6.14 -36.71 -16.15
C ILE A 582 -6.93 -37.82 -16.87
N ALA A 583 -8.21 -38.03 -16.55
CA ALA A 583 -9.02 -39.07 -17.17
C ALA A 583 -9.37 -38.75 -18.63
N GLY A 584 -9.40 -37.49 -19.04
CA GLY A 584 -9.72 -37.05 -20.41
C GLY A 584 -8.65 -37.43 -21.43
N VAL A 585 -7.39 -37.57 -21.01
CA VAL A 585 -6.24 -37.85 -21.89
C VAL A 585 -5.75 -39.29 -21.69
N LYS A 586 -6.35 -40.25 -22.40
CA LYS A 586 -6.15 -41.70 -22.26
C LYS A 586 -5.17 -42.26 -23.30
N GLY A 587 -5.33 -41.89 -24.57
CA GLY A 587 -4.60 -42.44 -25.70
C GLY A 587 -3.11 -42.07 -25.73
N ALA A 588 -2.27 -42.94 -26.30
CA ALA A 588 -0.82 -42.70 -26.39
C ALA A 588 -0.44 -41.42 -27.17
N LYS A 589 -1.31 -40.98 -28.10
CA LYS A 589 -1.13 -39.80 -28.94
C LYS A 589 -1.75 -38.52 -28.37
N GLU A 590 -2.45 -38.61 -27.24
CA GLU A 590 -3.19 -37.48 -26.68
C GLU A 590 -2.29 -36.59 -25.82
N THR A 591 -2.37 -35.27 -25.96
CA THR A 591 -1.51 -34.28 -25.27
C THR A 591 -2.31 -33.24 -24.47
N ILE A 592 -1.65 -32.63 -23.49
CA ILE A 592 -2.15 -31.50 -22.70
C ILE A 592 -1.20 -30.33 -22.86
N GLY A 593 -1.69 -29.18 -23.33
CA GLY A 593 -1.01 -27.90 -23.21
C GLY A 593 -1.63 -27.12 -22.05
N LEU A 594 -0.83 -26.62 -21.12
CA LEU A 594 -1.31 -25.90 -19.95
C LEU A 594 -0.51 -24.62 -19.70
N VAL A 595 -1.20 -23.49 -19.72
CA VAL A 595 -0.73 -22.22 -19.16
C VAL A 595 -1.55 -21.90 -17.92
N LEU A 596 -0.88 -21.76 -16.78
CA LEU A 596 -1.51 -21.53 -15.48
C LEU A 596 -0.78 -20.41 -14.74
N GLN A 597 -1.52 -19.45 -14.19
CA GLN A 597 -0.93 -18.55 -13.21
C GLN A 597 -0.66 -19.33 -11.92
N LEU A 598 0.61 -19.39 -11.49
CA LEU A 598 0.97 -20.00 -10.22
C LEU A 598 0.78 -19.02 -9.07
N GLY A 599 0.52 -19.57 -7.88
CA GLY A 599 0.32 -18.78 -6.66
C GLY A 599 -1.14 -18.45 -6.37
N GLY A 600 -2.09 -19.16 -6.99
CA GLY A 600 -3.48 -19.18 -6.57
C GLY A 600 -3.63 -19.74 -5.16
N HIS A 601 -4.72 -19.34 -4.51
CA HIS A 601 -4.88 -19.53 -3.08
C HIS A 601 -5.51 -20.89 -2.80
N VAL A 602 -4.92 -21.71 -1.94
CA VAL A 602 -5.63 -22.78 -1.23
C VAL A 602 -6.20 -22.20 0.06
N GLY A 603 -7.31 -22.73 0.58
CA GLY A 603 -7.93 -22.04 1.72
C GLY A 603 -9.06 -22.78 2.40
N SER A 604 -9.73 -22.11 3.33
CA SER A 604 -10.85 -22.62 4.12
C SER A 604 -12.18 -22.60 3.36
N GLY A 605 -13.26 -23.09 3.98
CA GLY A 605 -14.60 -23.06 3.39
C GLY A 605 -14.76 -24.01 2.20
N THR A 606 -15.24 -23.51 1.06
CA THR A 606 -15.49 -24.32 -0.15
C THR A 606 -14.22 -24.80 -0.86
N LYS A 607 -13.06 -24.21 -0.56
CA LYS A 607 -11.76 -24.56 -1.16
C LYS A 607 -10.89 -25.42 -0.25
N LYS A 608 -11.42 -25.91 0.89
CA LYS A 608 -10.66 -26.65 1.91
C LYS A 608 -9.96 -27.92 1.41
N ASP A 609 -10.49 -28.51 0.35
CA ASP A 609 -9.98 -29.75 -0.24
C ASP A 609 -9.32 -29.50 -1.61
N ASP A 610 -9.17 -28.23 -2.04
CA ASP A 610 -8.50 -27.89 -3.31
C ASP A 610 -6.98 -28.05 -3.17
N PHE A 611 -6.34 -28.51 -4.25
CA PHE A 611 -4.89 -28.51 -4.39
C PHE A 611 -4.38 -27.10 -4.71
N THR A 612 -3.14 -26.81 -4.34
CA THR A 612 -2.42 -25.64 -4.87
C THR A 612 -2.20 -25.81 -6.37
N ASP A 613 -2.01 -24.69 -7.10
CA ASP A 613 -1.72 -24.75 -8.53
C ASP A 613 -0.46 -25.57 -8.83
N ALA A 614 0.56 -25.47 -7.97
CA ALA A 614 1.79 -26.25 -8.07
C ALA A 614 1.53 -27.75 -7.90
N GLU A 615 0.77 -28.16 -6.87
CA GLU A 615 0.39 -29.55 -6.65
C GLU A 615 -0.47 -30.09 -7.81
N THR A 616 -1.39 -29.29 -8.36
CA THR A 616 -2.17 -29.66 -9.54
C THR A 616 -1.25 -29.96 -10.73
N VAL A 617 -0.29 -29.07 -11.02
CA VAL A 617 0.67 -29.27 -12.11
C VAL A 617 1.49 -30.53 -11.89
N ASP A 618 1.97 -30.77 -10.66
CA ASP A 618 2.77 -31.96 -10.34
C ASP A 618 1.96 -33.26 -10.46
N ARG A 619 0.70 -33.28 -10.02
CA ARG A 619 -0.19 -34.43 -10.19
C ARG A 619 -0.46 -34.75 -11.65
N ILE A 620 -0.72 -33.74 -12.48
CA ILE A 620 -0.91 -33.94 -13.92
C ILE A 620 0.40 -34.42 -14.56
N ARG A 621 1.54 -33.83 -14.17
CA ARG A 621 2.87 -34.21 -14.66
C ARG A 621 3.22 -35.65 -14.29
N GLU A 622 2.95 -36.09 -13.07
CA GLU A 622 3.18 -37.46 -12.63
C GLU A 622 2.32 -38.44 -13.44
N ALA A 623 1.03 -38.13 -13.62
CA ALA A 623 0.10 -38.98 -14.35
C ALA A 623 0.33 -39.01 -15.87
N LYS A 624 0.84 -37.93 -16.47
CA LYS A 624 0.90 -37.73 -17.94
C LYS A 624 2.30 -37.66 -18.51
N LYS A 625 3.32 -37.42 -17.70
CA LYS A 625 4.73 -37.40 -18.08
C LYS A 625 4.95 -36.49 -19.29
N SER A 626 5.56 -37.00 -20.36
CA SER A 626 5.85 -36.27 -21.61
C SER A 626 4.61 -35.82 -22.39
N LYS A 627 3.39 -36.18 -21.98
CA LYS A 627 2.16 -35.69 -22.61
C LYS A 627 1.71 -34.33 -22.07
N LEU A 628 2.26 -33.87 -20.95
CA LEU A 628 2.00 -32.53 -20.42
C LEU A 628 3.05 -31.57 -20.95
N ASP A 629 2.60 -30.55 -21.67
CA ASP A 629 3.35 -29.37 -22.04
C ASP A 629 2.88 -28.21 -21.16
N PHE A 630 3.72 -27.76 -20.24
CA PHE A 630 3.34 -26.77 -19.21
C PHE A 630 4.22 -25.52 -19.25
N ALA A 631 3.63 -24.35 -19.00
CA ALA A 631 4.32 -23.12 -18.65
C ALA A 631 3.55 -22.36 -17.56
N ALA A 632 4.27 -21.79 -16.59
CA ALA A 632 3.68 -20.80 -15.69
C ALA A 632 3.39 -19.53 -16.48
N ALA A 633 2.24 -18.90 -16.24
CA ALA A 633 1.89 -17.66 -16.93
C ALA A 633 2.87 -16.53 -16.57
N SER A 634 3.30 -15.77 -17.58
CA SER A 634 4.23 -14.65 -17.40
C SER A 634 3.50 -13.40 -16.91
N VAL A 635 3.48 -13.22 -15.59
CA VAL A 635 2.77 -12.12 -14.90
C VAL A 635 3.72 -11.27 -14.05
N GLY A 636 3.40 -9.99 -13.85
CA GLY A 636 4.15 -9.06 -13.01
C GLY A 636 5.00 -8.05 -13.80
N ARG A 637 5.78 -7.24 -13.08
CA ARG A 637 6.52 -6.08 -13.65
C ARG A 637 7.45 -6.39 -14.82
N SER A 638 8.01 -7.59 -14.86
CA SER A 638 8.88 -8.06 -15.94
C SER A 638 8.25 -9.18 -16.76
N GLY A 639 6.97 -9.48 -16.51
CA GLY A 639 6.19 -10.45 -17.26
C GLY A 639 5.47 -9.83 -18.47
N ILE A 640 4.78 -10.68 -19.22
CA ILE A 640 3.98 -10.27 -20.39
C ILE A 640 2.74 -9.49 -19.93
N PHE A 641 2.05 -10.01 -18.91
CA PHE A 641 0.82 -9.43 -18.36
C PHE A 641 1.12 -8.74 -17.02
N ASP A 642 0.66 -7.50 -16.84
CA ASP A 642 1.04 -6.68 -15.68
C ASP A 642 0.61 -7.27 -14.35
N SER A 643 -0.66 -7.68 -14.29
CA SER A 643 -1.37 -7.98 -13.05
C SER A 643 -1.89 -9.42 -12.99
N ALA A 644 -2.53 -9.94 -14.04
CA ALA A 644 -3.05 -11.31 -14.02
C ALA A 644 -3.21 -11.97 -15.40
N TYR A 645 -3.01 -13.28 -15.43
CA TYR A 645 -3.41 -14.20 -16.49
C TYR A 645 -4.79 -14.79 -16.15
N HIS A 646 -5.82 -13.95 -16.29
CA HIS A 646 -7.16 -14.20 -15.76
C HIS A 646 -8.11 -14.90 -16.77
N ILE A 647 -7.56 -15.43 -17.86
CA ILE A 647 -8.26 -16.20 -18.89
C ILE A 647 -8.70 -17.57 -18.34
N LYS A 648 -9.89 -18.02 -18.76
CA LYS A 648 -10.52 -19.28 -18.33
C LYS A 648 -11.09 -20.01 -19.55
N VAL A 649 -10.18 -20.57 -20.34
CA VAL A 649 -10.49 -21.18 -21.63
C VAL A 649 -9.83 -22.54 -21.75
N ALA A 650 -10.56 -23.51 -22.29
CA ALA A 650 -9.98 -24.78 -22.71
C ALA A 650 -10.45 -25.15 -24.12
N VAL A 651 -9.56 -25.65 -24.96
CA VAL A 651 -9.88 -26.16 -26.29
C VAL A 651 -9.53 -27.64 -26.34
N ARG A 652 -10.47 -28.46 -26.80
CA ARG A 652 -10.23 -29.88 -27.09
C ARG A 652 -10.23 -30.16 -28.58
N ASP A 653 -9.26 -30.94 -29.02
CA ASP A 653 -9.11 -31.51 -30.36
C ASP A 653 -9.21 -30.50 -31.51
N SER A 654 -8.81 -29.24 -31.29
CA SER A 654 -8.98 -28.12 -32.24
C SER A 654 -10.41 -27.94 -32.75
N ARG A 655 -11.41 -28.40 -31.98
CA ARG A 655 -12.80 -28.51 -32.46
C ARG A 655 -13.83 -27.96 -31.50
N SER A 656 -13.55 -27.99 -30.20
CA SER A 656 -14.50 -27.56 -29.21
C SER A 656 -13.85 -26.70 -28.14
N LEU A 657 -14.52 -25.59 -27.85
CA LEU A 657 -14.10 -24.53 -26.95
C LEU A 657 -14.98 -24.55 -25.69
N TRP A 658 -14.35 -24.50 -24.53
CA TRP A 658 -14.93 -24.16 -23.24
C TRP A 658 -14.50 -22.74 -22.87
N LEU A 659 -15.44 -21.87 -22.54
CA LEU A 659 -15.19 -20.49 -22.09
C LEU A 659 -16.06 -20.18 -20.88
N SER A 660 -15.46 -19.57 -19.85
CA SER A 660 -16.05 -19.49 -18.52
C SER A 660 -15.79 -18.17 -17.81
N SER A 661 -16.72 -17.75 -16.95
CA SER A 661 -16.47 -16.70 -15.96
C SER A 661 -15.73 -17.16 -14.71
N GLY A 662 -15.70 -18.47 -14.49
CA GLY A 662 -15.08 -19.15 -13.35
C GLY A 662 -13.80 -19.92 -13.66
N SER A 663 -12.92 -19.99 -12.67
CA SER A 663 -11.71 -20.82 -12.66
C SER A 663 -12.03 -22.29 -12.35
N TRP A 664 -11.04 -23.17 -12.40
CA TRP A 664 -11.19 -24.61 -12.07
C TRP A 664 -10.86 -24.90 -10.60
N GLN A 665 -11.60 -24.23 -9.72
CA GLN A 665 -11.55 -24.37 -8.26
C GLN A 665 -12.95 -24.69 -7.73
N THR A 666 -13.05 -25.34 -6.57
CA THR A 666 -14.33 -25.87 -6.08
C THR A 666 -15.35 -24.78 -5.77
N SER A 667 -14.92 -23.57 -5.41
CA SER A 667 -15.82 -22.43 -5.23
C SER A 667 -16.55 -22.01 -6.51
N ASN A 668 -15.94 -22.24 -7.69
CA ASN A 668 -16.47 -21.91 -9.01
C ASN A 668 -17.19 -23.10 -9.65
N GLN A 669 -16.52 -24.25 -9.63
CA GLN A 669 -16.97 -25.50 -10.26
C GLN A 669 -17.07 -26.59 -9.20
N PRO A 670 -18.10 -26.59 -8.34
CA PRO A 670 -18.31 -27.65 -7.36
C PRO A 670 -18.73 -28.97 -8.02
N ASN A 671 -18.35 -30.09 -7.40
CA ASN A 671 -18.79 -31.44 -7.79
C ASN A 671 -20.23 -31.70 -7.29
N VAL A 672 -21.21 -31.01 -7.88
CA VAL A 672 -22.63 -31.12 -7.56
C VAL A 672 -23.47 -31.10 -8.85
N ASP A 673 -24.66 -31.69 -8.81
CA ASP A 673 -25.65 -31.62 -9.89
C ASP A 673 -27.06 -31.32 -9.34
N PRO A 674 -27.35 -30.05 -8.99
CA PRO A 674 -28.61 -29.69 -8.33
C PRO A 674 -29.86 -29.82 -9.20
N LEU A 675 -29.70 -30.09 -10.50
CA LEU A 675 -30.81 -30.39 -11.40
C LEU A 675 -31.27 -31.85 -11.30
N THR A 676 -30.41 -32.75 -10.83
CA THR A 676 -30.72 -34.19 -10.73
C THR A 676 -30.61 -34.74 -9.31
N GLU A 677 -29.88 -34.07 -8.41
CA GLU A 677 -29.64 -34.51 -7.04
C GLU A 677 -30.36 -33.65 -6.00
N ASP A 678 -31.42 -34.20 -5.40
CA ASP A 678 -32.22 -33.53 -4.36
C ASP A 678 -31.44 -33.16 -3.08
N SER A 679 -30.23 -33.73 -2.87
CA SER A 679 -29.38 -33.47 -1.71
C SER A 679 -28.55 -32.19 -1.80
N THR A 680 -28.57 -31.46 -2.91
CA THR A 680 -27.76 -30.25 -3.13
C THR A 680 -28.53 -28.91 -3.21
N PRO A 681 -29.70 -28.73 -2.56
CA PRO A 681 -30.58 -27.58 -2.81
C PRO A 681 -29.98 -26.24 -2.37
N ALA A 682 -28.93 -26.25 -1.54
CA ALA A 682 -28.24 -25.05 -1.07
C ALA A 682 -27.00 -24.66 -1.93
N ALA A 683 -26.74 -25.34 -3.05
CA ALA A 683 -25.54 -25.11 -3.87
C ALA A 683 -25.36 -23.63 -4.25
N LEU A 684 -26.43 -22.96 -4.68
CA LEU A 684 -26.38 -21.54 -5.05
C LEU A 684 -26.01 -20.60 -3.89
N ARG A 685 -26.28 -21.01 -2.64
CA ARG A 685 -25.94 -20.23 -1.45
C ARG A 685 -24.48 -20.46 -1.01
N GLN A 686 -23.89 -21.57 -1.41
CA GLN A 686 -22.55 -21.98 -1.01
C GLN A 686 -21.48 -21.63 -2.05
N PHE A 687 -21.80 -21.79 -3.33
CA PHE A 687 -20.85 -21.67 -4.43
C PHE A 687 -21.12 -20.44 -5.28
N ASN A 688 -20.14 -20.08 -6.10
CA ASN A 688 -20.19 -18.92 -6.96
C ASN A 688 -21.22 -19.08 -8.09
N ARG A 689 -21.94 -17.99 -8.39
CA ARG A 689 -22.80 -17.83 -9.57
C ARG A 689 -21.94 -17.48 -10.77
N GLU A 690 -22.00 -18.32 -11.80
CA GLU A 690 -21.11 -18.23 -12.98
C GLU A 690 -21.83 -18.53 -14.29
N TRP A 691 -21.31 -18.03 -15.41
CA TRP A 691 -21.81 -18.30 -16.75
C TRP A 691 -20.73 -18.98 -17.61
N HIS A 692 -21.14 -20.01 -18.35
CA HIS A 692 -20.25 -20.87 -19.13
C HIS A 692 -20.82 -21.16 -20.51
N VAL A 693 -19.92 -21.39 -21.46
CA VAL A 693 -20.24 -21.76 -22.83
C VAL A 693 -19.35 -22.93 -23.27
N VAL A 694 -19.97 -23.91 -23.93
CA VAL A 694 -19.29 -24.90 -24.76
C VAL A 694 -19.71 -24.69 -26.21
N LEU A 695 -18.75 -24.52 -27.11
CA LEU A 695 -18.98 -24.43 -28.56
C LEU A 695 -18.26 -25.56 -29.27
N ASP A 696 -18.91 -26.25 -30.20
CA ASP A 696 -18.23 -27.04 -31.24
C ASP A 696 -18.22 -26.26 -32.54
N ASN A 697 -17.07 -25.65 -32.81
CA ASN A 697 -16.77 -24.90 -34.01
C ASN A 697 -15.25 -24.93 -34.22
N VAL A 698 -14.80 -25.48 -35.35
CA VAL A 698 -13.37 -25.67 -35.63
C VAL A 698 -12.64 -24.34 -35.70
N GLU A 699 -13.20 -23.35 -36.39
CA GLU A 699 -12.55 -22.05 -36.59
C GLU A 699 -12.32 -21.29 -35.28
N LEU A 700 -13.33 -21.20 -34.41
CA LEU A 700 -13.19 -20.59 -33.08
C LEU A 700 -12.29 -21.42 -32.17
N ALA A 701 -12.36 -22.75 -32.23
CA ALA A 701 -11.49 -23.61 -31.43
C ALA A 701 -10.01 -23.41 -31.82
N GLU A 702 -9.69 -23.45 -33.12
CA GLU A 702 -8.35 -23.19 -33.64
C GLU A 702 -7.85 -21.77 -33.30
N LEU A 703 -8.73 -20.76 -33.37
CA LEU A 703 -8.41 -19.39 -32.98
C LEU A 703 -7.95 -19.29 -31.51
N PHE A 704 -8.72 -19.86 -30.58
CA PHE A 704 -8.37 -19.84 -29.16
C PHE A 704 -7.21 -20.79 -28.84
N GLU A 705 -7.09 -21.94 -29.51
CA GLU A 705 -5.96 -22.87 -29.32
C GLU A 705 -4.65 -22.21 -29.76
N THR A 706 -4.61 -21.59 -30.94
CA THR A 706 -3.45 -20.81 -31.44
C THR A 706 -3.05 -19.73 -30.44
N HIS A 707 -4.05 -19.07 -29.84
CA HIS A 707 -3.82 -18.05 -28.83
C HIS A 707 -3.17 -18.63 -27.56
N ILE A 708 -3.69 -19.74 -27.04
CA ILE A 708 -3.16 -20.44 -25.85
C ILE A 708 -1.75 -20.98 -26.10
N GLU A 709 -1.50 -21.60 -27.25
CA GLU A 709 -0.18 -22.13 -27.61
C GLU A 709 0.88 -21.02 -27.71
N ARG A 710 0.49 -19.85 -28.20
CA ARG A 710 1.39 -18.70 -28.26
C ARG A 710 1.68 -18.14 -26.87
N ASP A 711 0.69 -18.06 -25.99
CA ASP A 711 0.93 -17.69 -24.58
C ASP A 711 1.88 -18.70 -23.90
N LEU A 712 1.70 -19.99 -24.15
CA LEU A 712 2.56 -21.05 -23.62
C LEU A 712 4.00 -20.88 -24.09
N LYS A 713 4.20 -20.59 -25.38
CA LYS A 713 5.51 -20.36 -25.96
C LYS A 713 6.18 -19.10 -25.38
N GLU A 714 5.51 -17.97 -25.40
CA GLU A 714 6.07 -16.69 -24.94
C GLU A 714 6.38 -16.72 -23.44
N ALA A 715 5.55 -17.40 -22.64
CA ALA A 715 5.79 -17.60 -21.22
C ALA A 715 7.09 -18.38 -20.94
N ARG A 716 7.50 -19.32 -21.82
CA ARG A 716 8.78 -20.05 -21.71
C ARG A 716 9.99 -19.23 -22.13
N GLU A 717 9.80 -18.32 -23.07
CA GLU A 717 10.86 -17.48 -23.62
C GLU A 717 11.15 -16.26 -22.74
N THR A 718 10.23 -15.92 -21.84
CA THR A 718 10.43 -14.87 -20.84
C THR A 718 11.21 -15.43 -19.65
N GLU A 719 12.27 -14.75 -19.20
CA GLU A 719 12.96 -15.12 -17.96
C GLU A 719 11.97 -15.16 -16.79
N GLU A 720 12.00 -16.23 -16.00
CA GLU A 720 11.18 -16.35 -14.78
C GLU A 720 11.58 -15.24 -13.80
N ALA A 721 10.82 -14.15 -13.81
CA ALA A 721 10.82 -13.24 -12.70
C ALA A 721 9.99 -13.87 -11.58
N PRO A 722 10.49 -13.89 -10.33
CA PRO A 722 9.67 -14.32 -9.21
C PRO A 722 8.43 -13.42 -9.16
N VAL A 723 7.26 -14.01 -9.36
CA VAL A 723 5.98 -13.34 -9.14
C VAL A 723 5.89 -13.08 -7.63
N PRO A 724 5.97 -11.82 -7.17
CA PRO A 724 5.80 -11.57 -5.76
C PRO A 724 4.40 -12.03 -5.35
N ALA A 725 4.31 -12.79 -4.27
CA ALA A 725 3.03 -13.26 -3.74
C ALA A 725 2.09 -12.05 -3.57
N GLU A 726 0.90 -12.15 -4.16
CA GLU A 726 -0.05 -11.05 -4.09
C GLU A 726 -0.47 -10.85 -2.62
N PRO A 727 -0.36 -9.62 -2.05
CA PRO A 727 -0.80 -9.39 -0.69
C PRO A 727 -2.27 -9.74 -0.54
N LEU A 728 -2.59 -10.51 0.51
CA LEU A 728 -3.95 -10.91 0.81
C LEU A 728 -4.62 -9.96 1.78
N VAL A 729 -5.93 -9.88 1.65
CA VAL A 729 -6.81 -9.28 2.64
C VAL A 729 -7.84 -10.31 3.04
N LEU A 730 -7.98 -10.57 4.33
CA LEU A 730 -9.05 -11.39 4.85
C LEU A 730 -10.27 -10.50 5.02
N VAL A 731 -11.34 -10.79 4.28
CA VAL A 731 -12.61 -10.06 4.39
C VAL A 731 -13.69 -10.92 5.04
N PRO A 732 -14.56 -10.35 5.89
CA PRO A 732 -15.58 -11.11 6.63
C PRO A 732 -16.81 -11.46 5.76
N ALA A 733 -16.62 -11.68 4.46
CA ALA A 733 -17.73 -11.96 3.55
C ALA A 733 -18.45 -13.29 3.87
N GLY A 734 -17.79 -14.23 4.54
CA GLY A 734 -18.43 -15.45 5.03
C GLY A 734 -19.48 -15.20 6.10
N MET A 735 -19.34 -14.12 6.89
CA MET A 735 -20.27 -13.71 7.96
C MET A 735 -21.51 -12.97 7.46
N LEU A 736 -21.54 -12.59 6.18
CA LEU A 736 -22.70 -11.93 5.60
C LEU A 736 -23.94 -12.80 5.77
N ALA A 737 -24.97 -12.21 6.37
CA ALA A 737 -26.31 -12.77 6.42
C ALA A 737 -26.80 -13.11 5.00
N GLU A 738 -27.71 -14.09 4.89
CA GLU A 738 -28.36 -14.36 3.61
C GLU A 738 -29.14 -13.12 3.16
N MET A 739 -28.60 -12.39 2.18
CA MET A 739 -29.25 -11.25 1.52
C MET A 739 -30.26 -11.70 0.46
N GLU A 740 -30.33 -13.01 0.21
CA GLU A 740 -31.26 -13.61 -0.75
C GLU A 740 -32.54 -14.08 -0.04
N ALA A 741 -33.66 -14.07 -0.76
CA ALA A 741 -34.91 -14.62 -0.26
C ALA A 741 -34.76 -16.09 0.21
N ALA A 742 -35.35 -16.40 1.37
CA ALA A 742 -35.30 -17.72 2.01
C ALA A 742 -35.94 -18.87 1.20
N ALA A 743 -36.57 -18.55 0.06
CA ALA A 743 -37.18 -19.51 -0.84
C ALA A 743 -36.19 -20.58 -1.34
N LYS A 744 -36.74 -21.76 -1.70
CA LYS A 744 -35.96 -22.83 -2.33
C LYS A 744 -35.35 -22.30 -3.65
N PRO A 745 -34.03 -22.43 -3.86
CA PRO A 745 -33.41 -21.98 -5.09
C PRO A 745 -33.99 -22.72 -6.32
N ARG A 746 -34.20 -21.97 -7.39
CA ARG A 746 -34.44 -22.48 -8.74
C ARG A 746 -33.11 -22.59 -9.48
N TYR A 747 -32.90 -23.74 -10.10
CA TYR A 747 -31.76 -24.03 -10.96
C TYR A 747 -32.21 -24.06 -12.42
N PHE A 748 -31.35 -23.61 -13.33
CA PHE A 748 -31.64 -23.46 -14.74
C PHE A 748 -30.98 -24.59 -15.55
N PRO A 749 -31.75 -25.42 -16.28
CA PRO A 749 -31.17 -26.43 -17.14
C PRO A 749 -30.37 -25.78 -18.28
N PRO A 750 -29.27 -26.41 -18.75
CA PRO A 750 -28.52 -25.93 -19.90
C PRO A 750 -29.39 -25.72 -21.13
N LEU A 751 -29.11 -24.66 -21.89
CA LEU A 751 -29.66 -24.47 -23.23
C LEU A 751 -28.66 -25.04 -24.24
N GLU A 752 -29.11 -26.01 -25.03
CA GLU A 752 -28.30 -26.70 -26.04
C GLU A 752 -28.93 -26.55 -27.42
N GLY A 753 -28.11 -26.41 -28.46
CA GLY A 753 -28.64 -26.30 -29.82
C GLY A 753 -27.60 -26.42 -30.91
N ARG A 754 -28.07 -26.49 -32.16
CA ARG A 754 -27.22 -26.46 -33.35
C ARG A 754 -27.83 -25.59 -34.44
N ARG A 755 -27.22 -24.43 -34.71
CA ARG A 755 -27.69 -23.47 -35.70
C ARG A 755 -26.58 -22.53 -36.15
N MET A 756 -26.89 -21.63 -37.07
CA MET A 756 -26.04 -20.50 -37.41
C MET A 756 -26.06 -19.53 -36.23
N LEU A 757 -24.90 -19.26 -35.65
CA LEU A 757 -24.71 -18.27 -34.60
C LEU A 757 -23.79 -17.16 -35.08
N ASP A 758 -24.13 -15.93 -34.73
CA ASP A 758 -23.29 -14.76 -34.94
C ASP A 758 -22.55 -14.41 -33.65
N VAL A 759 -21.22 -14.57 -33.68
CA VAL A 759 -20.35 -14.57 -32.50
C VAL A 759 -19.16 -13.65 -32.71
N HIS A 760 -18.82 -12.85 -31.69
CA HIS A 760 -17.63 -12.00 -31.69
C HIS A 760 -16.66 -12.46 -30.59
N PRO A 761 -15.47 -13.01 -30.93
CA PRO A 761 -14.43 -13.34 -29.98
C PRO A 761 -13.73 -12.08 -29.46
N ILE A 762 -13.45 -12.07 -28.15
CA ILE A 762 -12.88 -10.91 -27.46
C ILE A 762 -11.74 -11.34 -26.54
N LEU A 763 -10.63 -10.61 -26.62
CA LEU A 763 -9.44 -10.79 -25.77
C LEU A 763 -8.93 -9.44 -25.27
N THR A 764 -8.36 -9.43 -24.07
CA THR A 764 -7.55 -8.31 -23.55
C THR A 764 -6.07 -8.70 -23.60
N PRO A 765 -5.17 -7.79 -24.00
CA PRO A 765 -5.40 -6.37 -24.33
C PRO A 765 -5.73 -6.09 -25.81
N ASP A 766 -6.25 -7.07 -26.55
CA ASP A 766 -6.44 -6.97 -28.01
C ASP A 766 -7.60 -6.06 -28.45
N ASN A 767 -8.86 -6.44 -28.17
CA ASN A 767 -10.06 -5.80 -28.75
C ASN A 767 -11.21 -5.53 -27.76
N TYR A 768 -11.05 -5.80 -26.45
CA TYR A 768 -12.14 -5.72 -25.47
C TYR A 768 -12.83 -4.35 -25.44
N ILE A 769 -12.10 -3.27 -25.11
CA ILE A 769 -12.73 -1.96 -24.91
C ILE A 769 -13.44 -1.48 -26.17
N GLU A 770 -12.76 -1.57 -27.33
CA GLU A 770 -13.30 -1.12 -28.62
C GLU A 770 -14.60 -1.85 -28.98
N THR A 771 -14.63 -3.17 -28.75
CA THR A 771 -15.79 -4.01 -29.08
C THR A 771 -16.94 -3.84 -28.09
N VAL A 772 -16.64 -3.84 -26.80
CA VAL A 772 -17.66 -3.78 -25.73
C VAL A 772 -18.28 -2.39 -25.62
N LEU A 773 -17.52 -1.34 -25.93
CA LEU A 773 -18.05 0.02 -26.01
C LEU A 773 -19.18 0.11 -27.06
N LEU A 774 -18.92 -0.38 -28.28
CA LEU A 774 -19.93 -0.40 -29.35
C LEU A 774 -21.12 -1.29 -28.98
N PHE A 775 -20.86 -2.40 -28.30
CA PHE A 775 -21.91 -3.31 -27.82
C PHE A 775 -22.88 -2.63 -26.85
N ILE A 776 -22.37 -1.88 -25.87
CA ILE A 776 -23.20 -1.13 -24.91
C ILE A 776 -23.91 0.04 -25.59
N GLN A 777 -23.21 0.77 -26.46
CA GLN A 777 -23.78 1.90 -27.19
C GLN A 777 -24.96 1.50 -28.09
N ALA A 778 -24.96 0.26 -28.60
CA ALA A 778 -26.02 -0.27 -29.43
C ALA A 778 -27.35 -0.52 -28.69
N ALA A 779 -27.35 -0.52 -27.34
CA ALA A 779 -28.55 -0.75 -26.54
C ALA A 779 -29.61 0.33 -26.75
N LYS A 780 -30.87 -0.12 -26.85
CA LYS A 780 -32.05 0.72 -27.12
C LYS A 780 -33.12 0.62 -26.03
N ARG A 781 -33.11 -0.44 -25.22
CA ARG A 781 -34.15 -0.73 -24.21
C ARG A 781 -33.53 -1.00 -22.84
N SER A 782 -32.49 -1.82 -22.77
CA SER A 782 -31.93 -2.27 -21.49
C SER A 782 -30.47 -2.71 -21.59
N VAL A 783 -29.72 -2.49 -20.51
CA VAL A 783 -28.41 -3.10 -20.28
C VAL A 783 -28.41 -3.77 -18.92
N LEU A 784 -28.34 -5.10 -18.89
CA LEU A 784 -28.27 -5.88 -17.65
C LEU A 784 -26.83 -6.33 -17.44
N PHE A 785 -26.23 -5.85 -16.37
CA PHE A 785 -24.83 -6.01 -16.07
C PHE A 785 -24.66 -6.83 -14.79
N GLN A 786 -24.07 -8.02 -14.90
CA GLN A 786 -23.74 -8.86 -13.74
C GLN A 786 -22.26 -9.22 -13.80
N ASN A 787 -21.49 -8.65 -12.88
CA ASN A 787 -20.04 -8.83 -12.85
C ASN A 787 -19.57 -8.97 -11.41
N GLN A 788 -18.55 -9.77 -11.14
CA GLN A 788 -17.92 -9.79 -9.82
C GLN A 788 -17.51 -8.39 -9.34
N SER A 789 -17.04 -7.56 -10.27
CA SER A 789 -16.50 -6.24 -10.01
C SER A 789 -17.30 -5.15 -10.70
N PHE A 790 -17.42 -4.00 -10.04
CA PHE A 790 -17.96 -2.77 -10.62
C PHE A 790 -17.16 -1.58 -10.08
N ASN A 791 -15.92 -1.42 -10.57
CA ASN A 791 -15.02 -0.41 -10.04
C ASN A 791 -15.27 0.95 -10.69
N THR A 792 -15.71 1.93 -9.89
CA THR A 792 -15.88 3.34 -10.26
C THR A 792 -14.93 4.28 -9.51
N LYS A 793 -14.04 3.71 -8.69
CA LYS A 793 -13.10 4.42 -7.82
C LYS A 793 -11.76 4.69 -8.50
N THR A 794 -11.17 3.65 -9.07
CA THR A 794 -9.84 3.65 -9.67
C THR A 794 -9.98 3.45 -11.18
N VAL A 795 -10.36 4.52 -11.86
CA VAL A 795 -10.63 4.52 -13.31
C VAL A 795 -9.41 5.04 -14.04
N GLY A 796 -8.77 4.20 -14.86
CA GLY A 796 -7.60 4.56 -15.65
C GLY A 796 -7.74 4.16 -17.12
N GLY A 797 -6.95 4.80 -17.98
CA GLY A 797 -6.93 4.54 -19.41
C GLY A 797 -8.31 4.61 -20.05
N ASP A 798 -8.57 3.70 -21.00
CA ASP A 798 -9.80 3.67 -21.77
C ASP A 798 -10.98 2.98 -21.07
N TYR A 799 -10.77 2.41 -19.87
CA TYR A 799 -11.84 1.77 -19.08
C TYR A 799 -12.98 2.74 -18.76
N GLY A 800 -12.67 4.03 -18.50
CA GLY A 800 -13.68 5.06 -18.25
C GLY A 800 -14.72 5.19 -19.35
N LYS A 801 -14.35 4.94 -20.61
CA LYS A 801 -15.29 4.97 -21.74
C LYS A 801 -16.42 3.95 -21.60
N LEU A 802 -16.16 2.79 -20.99
CA LEU A 802 -17.16 1.76 -20.75
C LEU A 802 -18.15 2.18 -19.65
N LEU A 803 -17.65 2.77 -18.57
CA LEU A 803 -18.47 3.33 -17.50
C LEU A 803 -19.34 4.48 -18.01
N ASP A 804 -18.76 5.40 -18.78
CA ASP A 804 -19.47 6.52 -19.39
C ASP A 804 -20.58 6.05 -20.33
N ALA A 805 -20.32 5.03 -21.15
CA ALA A 805 -21.34 4.46 -22.03
C ALA A 805 -22.49 3.81 -21.25
N LEU A 806 -22.18 3.07 -20.17
CA LEU A 806 -23.22 2.47 -19.33
C LEU A 806 -24.06 3.53 -18.61
N LEU A 807 -23.40 4.57 -18.07
CA LEU A 807 -24.07 5.69 -17.41
C LEU A 807 -24.94 6.47 -18.40
N ALA A 808 -24.44 6.77 -19.60
CA ALA A 808 -25.20 7.46 -20.64
C ALA A 808 -26.49 6.71 -20.97
N LYS A 809 -26.45 5.37 -21.08
CA LYS A 809 -27.66 4.57 -21.30
C LYS A 809 -28.67 4.69 -20.15
N GLN A 810 -28.19 4.75 -18.92
CA GLN A 810 -29.07 4.97 -17.76
C GLN A 810 -29.69 6.37 -17.78
N GLN A 811 -28.91 7.40 -18.14
CA GLN A 811 -29.37 8.79 -18.25
C GLN A 811 -30.33 9.02 -19.43
N GLU A 812 -30.20 8.24 -20.51
CA GLU A 812 -31.15 8.16 -21.62
C GLU A 812 -32.50 7.54 -21.21
N GLY A 813 -32.61 6.99 -19.98
CA GLY A 813 -33.84 6.41 -19.45
C GLY A 813 -34.03 4.92 -19.75
N LEU A 814 -33.00 4.23 -20.23
CA LEU A 814 -33.06 2.77 -20.44
C LEU A 814 -33.04 2.01 -19.11
N ASP A 815 -33.53 0.78 -19.11
CA ASP A 815 -33.42 -0.12 -17.96
C ASP A 815 -31.99 -0.63 -17.82
N VAL A 816 -31.16 0.11 -17.09
CA VAL A 816 -29.77 -0.25 -16.77
C VAL A 816 -29.70 -0.74 -15.33
N ARG A 817 -29.31 -2.01 -15.14
CA ARG A 817 -29.28 -2.69 -13.84
C ARG A 817 -27.93 -3.37 -13.62
N VAL A 818 -27.41 -3.23 -12.40
CA VAL A 818 -26.06 -3.71 -12.01
C VAL A 818 -26.18 -4.68 -10.83
N ILE A 819 -25.59 -5.87 -10.96
CA ILE A 819 -25.36 -6.81 -9.86
C ILE A 819 -23.84 -7.01 -9.72
N PHE A 820 -23.30 -6.81 -8.52
CA PHE A 820 -21.89 -7.09 -8.23
C PHE A 820 -21.64 -7.91 -6.96
N ARG A 821 -20.41 -8.39 -6.76
CA ARG A 821 -20.05 -9.24 -5.63
C ARG A 821 -19.92 -8.45 -4.32
N SER A 822 -20.45 -8.99 -3.22
CA SER A 822 -20.18 -8.47 -1.89
C SER A 822 -18.81 -8.89 -1.36
N PHE A 823 -18.06 -7.94 -0.81
CA PHE A 823 -16.84 -8.17 -0.03
C PHE A 823 -16.95 -7.63 1.41
N GLY A 824 -18.17 -7.33 1.88
CA GLY A 824 -18.41 -6.83 3.24
C GLY A 824 -18.19 -5.32 3.32
N PRO A 825 -17.37 -4.80 4.27
CA PRO A 825 -17.20 -3.35 4.46
C PRO A 825 -16.81 -2.55 3.21
N ASP A 826 -16.04 -3.16 2.29
CA ASP A 826 -15.61 -2.53 1.04
C ASP A 826 -16.77 -2.18 0.08
N ASP A 827 -17.91 -2.86 0.18
CA ASP A 827 -19.10 -2.60 -0.64
C ASP A 827 -19.60 -1.16 -0.50
N ARG A 828 -19.40 -0.57 0.68
CA ARG A 828 -19.79 0.81 0.98
C ARG A 828 -19.08 1.80 0.07
N ASP A 829 -17.77 1.61 -0.14
CA ASP A 829 -16.97 2.45 -1.01
C ASP A 829 -17.47 2.28 -2.46
N THR A 830 -17.65 1.05 -2.94
CA THR A 830 -18.16 0.79 -4.30
C THR A 830 -19.48 1.49 -4.59
N ILE A 831 -20.48 1.40 -3.69
CA ILE A 831 -21.76 2.12 -3.87
C ILE A 831 -21.55 3.64 -3.85
N SER A 832 -20.74 4.15 -2.91
CA SER A 832 -20.50 5.60 -2.77
C SER A 832 -19.82 6.18 -4.00
N PHE A 833 -18.80 5.51 -4.53
CA PHE A 833 -18.12 5.92 -5.77
C PHE A 833 -19.02 5.77 -6.99
N ALA A 834 -19.87 4.75 -7.06
CA ALA A 834 -20.87 4.64 -8.14
C ALA A 834 -21.86 5.82 -8.12
N LYS A 835 -22.29 6.25 -6.93
CA LYS A 835 -23.13 7.43 -6.75
C LYS A 835 -22.42 8.72 -7.16
N ASP A 836 -21.16 8.89 -6.75
CA ASP A 836 -20.33 10.03 -7.14
C ASP A 836 -20.08 10.08 -8.65
N TYR A 837 -19.97 8.91 -9.30
CA TYR A 837 -19.86 8.78 -10.76
C TYR A 837 -21.17 9.17 -11.47
N GLY A 838 -22.32 9.07 -10.79
CA GLY A 838 -23.63 9.48 -11.28
C GLY A 838 -24.63 8.35 -11.51
N PHE A 839 -24.30 7.10 -11.15
CA PHE A 839 -25.22 5.98 -11.28
C PHE A 839 -26.36 6.04 -10.26
N ASP A 840 -27.56 5.64 -10.69
CA ASP A 840 -28.70 5.41 -9.81
C ASP A 840 -28.45 4.18 -8.93
N THR A 841 -28.13 4.43 -7.65
CA THR A 841 -27.90 3.38 -6.64
C THR A 841 -29.12 2.49 -6.40
N GLY A 842 -30.34 2.94 -6.71
CA GLY A 842 -31.56 2.12 -6.68
C GLY A 842 -31.56 1.01 -7.72
N ARG A 843 -30.73 1.13 -8.77
CA ARG A 843 -30.51 0.15 -9.84
C ARG A 843 -29.26 -0.70 -9.63
N ILE A 844 -28.74 -0.73 -8.41
CA ILE A 844 -27.59 -1.54 -8.03
C ILE A 844 -28.00 -2.60 -6.99
N ARG A 845 -27.47 -3.81 -7.13
CA ARG A 845 -27.67 -4.96 -6.23
C ARG A 845 -26.34 -5.60 -5.91
N ILE A 846 -26.24 -6.19 -4.72
CA ILE A 846 -25.02 -6.82 -4.21
C ILE A 846 -25.32 -8.27 -3.86
N GLN A 847 -24.56 -9.19 -4.44
CA GLN A 847 -24.73 -10.63 -4.25
C GLN A 847 -23.47 -11.22 -3.63
N LYS A 848 -23.61 -11.98 -2.54
CA LYS A 848 -22.49 -12.63 -1.83
C LYS A 848 -21.58 -13.46 -2.75
N ASN A 849 -22.20 -14.25 -3.63
CA ASN A 849 -21.50 -15.23 -4.46
C ASN A 849 -21.49 -14.87 -5.96
N CYS A 850 -21.66 -13.60 -6.35
CA CYS A 850 -21.52 -13.23 -7.77
C CYS A 850 -20.07 -13.43 -8.24
N HIS A 851 -19.88 -14.29 -9.23
CA HIS A 851 -18.59 -14.46 -9.93
C HIS A 851 -18.77 -14.49 -11.45
N THR A 852 -19.93 -14.04 -11.92
CA THR A 852 -20.24 -13.86 -13.33
C THR A 852 -19.44 -12.67 -13.88
N LYS A 853 -19.20 -12.63 -15.19
CA LYS A 853 -18.78 -11.45 -15.92
C LYS A 853 -19.56 -11.41 -17.23
N GLY A 854 -20.73 -10.80 -17.17
CA GLY A 854 -21.73 -10.86 -18.22
C GLY A 854 -22.46 -9.54 -18.43
N ILE A 855 -22.81 -9.27 -19.68
CA ILE A 855 -23.54 -8.07 -20.11
C ILE A 855 -24.61 -8.50 -21.10
N ILE A 856 -25.88 -8.19 -20.83
CA ILE A 856 -27.00 -8.48 -21.73
C ILE A 856 -27.53 -7.16 -22.28
N VAL A 857 -27.65 -7.07 -23.60
CA VAL A 857 -28.19 -5.90 -24.29
C VAL A 857 -29.55 -6.26 -24.90
N ASP A 858 -30.57 -5.51 -24.51
CA ASP A 858 -31.95 -5.56 -25.02
C ASP A 858 -32.66 -6.93 -24.96
N GLY A 859 -32.06 -7.95 -24.32
CA GLY A 859 -32.49 -9.35 -24.41
C GLY A 859 -32.25 -9.97 -25.80
N GLU A 860 -31.41 -9.35 -26.62
CA GLU A 860 -31.13 -9.76 -28.01
C GLU A 860 -29.69 -10.23 -28.20
N ALA A 861 -28.77 -9.77 -27.35
CA ALA A 861 -27.38 -10.17 -27.39
C ALA A 861 -26.76 -10.20 -25.99
N VAL A 862 -25.73 -11.03 -25.82
CA VAL A 862 -25.08 -11.25 -24.52
C VAL A 862 -23.58 -11.46 -24.66
N LEU A 863 -22.83 -10.80 -23.78
CA LEU A 863 -21.41 -11.05 -23.54
C LEU A 863 -21.24 -12.03 -22.37
N VAL A 864 -20.40 -13.04 -22.55
CA VAL A 864 -20.01 -14.01 -21.52
C VAL A 864 -18.49 -14.18 -21.52
N GLY A 865 -17.84 -14.15 -20.35
CA GLY A 865 -16.43 -14.52 -20.22
C GLY A 865 -15.82 -14.16 -18.88
N SER A 866 -14.54 -13.76 -18.87
CA SER A 866 -13.73 -13.66 -17.65
C SER A 866 -13.41 -12.22 -17.17
N HIS A 867 -13.66 -11.20 -18.00
CA HIS A 867 -13.23 -9.82 -17.76
C HIS A 867 -13.95 -9.14 -16.57
N ASN A 868 -13.20 -8.86 -15.51
CA ASN A 868 -13.63 -7.99 -14.43
C ASN A 868 -13.69 -6.53 -14.90
N TRP A 869 -14.77 -5.80 -14.60
CA TRP A 869 -14.87 -4.36 -14.83
C TRP A 869 -14.02 -3.58 -13.82
N THR A 870 -12.74 -3.53 -14.17
CA THR A 870 -11.64 -2.81 -13.52
C THR A 870 -10.71 -2.31 -14.63
N THR A 871 -9.81 -1.37 -14.30
CA THR A 871 -8.81 -0.89 -15.26
C THR A 871 -7.89 -2.04 -15.73
N ALA A 872 -7.36 -2.86 -14.82
CA ALA A 872 -6.58 -4.05 -15.15
C ALA A 872 -7.36 -5.08 -15.98
N GLY A 873 -8.55 -5.47 -15.51
CA GLY A 873 -9.36 -6.53 -16.13
C GLY A 873 -9.87 -6.22 -17.53
N THR A 874 -9.96 -4.95 -17.93
CA THR A 874 -10.43 -4.54 -19.26
C THR A 874 -9.31 -4.07 -20.19
N GLY A 875 -8.14 -3.75 -19.64
CA GLY A 875 -7.04 -3.10 -20.36
C GLY A 875 -5.73 -3.89 -20.42
N PHE A 876 -5.37 -4.65 -19.38
CA PHE A 876 -3.99 -5.15 -19.20
C PHE A 876 -3.89 -6.63 -18.85
N ASN A 877 -4.90 -7.21 -18.19
CA ASN A 877 -4.95 -8.65 -17.90
C ASN A 877 -5.09 -9.48 -19.17
N ARG A 878 -4.65 -10.74 -19.13
CA ARG A 878 -5.07 -11.71 -20.13
C ARG A 878 -6.44 -12.25 -19.78
N ASP A 879 -7.46 -11.93 -20.55
CA ASP A 879 -8.84 -12.37 -20.35
C ASP A 879 -9.50 -12.72 -21.69
N ALA A 880 -10.61 -13.47 -21.66
CA ALA A 880 -11.37 -13.87 -22.84
C ALA A 880 -12.89 -13.73 -22.66
N SER A 881 -13.59 -13.38 -23.74
CA SER A 881 -15.06 -13.34 -23.78
C SER A 881 -15.60 -13.61 -25.19
N LEU A 882 -16.89 -13.91 -25.27
CA LEU A 882 -17.65 -14.02 -26.51
C LEU A 882 -18.90 -13.14 -26.40
N ILE A 883 -19.23 -12.40 -27.46
CA ILE A 883 -20.56 -11.83 -27.64
C ILE A 883 -21.36 -12.74 -28.57
N PHE A 884 -22.55 -13.14 -28.14
CA PHE A 884 -23.55 -13.80 -28.95
C PHE A 884 -24.62 -12.80 -29.36
N TYR A 885 -24.84 -12.64 -30.66
CA TYR A 885 -25.97 -11.89 -31.22
C TYR A 885 -27.11 -12.86 -31.51
N ASP A 886 -27.61 -13.52 -30.45
CA ASP A 886 -28.64 -14.54 -30.52
C ASP A 886 -29.66 -14.33 -29.38
N ARG A 887 -30.92 -14.13 -29.76
CA ARG A 887 -32.00 -13.79 -28.84
C ARG A 887 -32.30 -14.90 -27.83
N GLU A 888 -32.22 -16.16 -28.21
CA GLU A 888 -32.55 -17.27 -27.31
C GLU A 888 -31.44 -17.47 -26.26
N ILE A 889 -30.18 -17.34 -26.66
CA ILE A 889 -29.03 -17.35 -25.74
C ILE A 889 -29.09 -16.13 -24.81
N ALA A 890 -29.40 -14.94 -25.32
CA ALA A 890 -29.55 -13.74 -24.50
C ALA A 890 -30.71 -13.86 -23.51
N GLU A 891 -31.85 -14.42 -23.92
CA GLU A 891 -33.01 -14.62 -23.04
C GLU A 891 -32.76 -15.66 -21.94
N PHE A 892 -31.94 -16.68 -22.21
CA PHE A 892 -31.51 -17.65 -21.20
C PHE A 892 -30.76 -16.96 -20.05
N TYR A 893 -29.72 -16.17 -20.38
CA TYR A 893 -28.96 -15.44 -19.37
C TYR A 893 -29.75 -14.28 -18.77
N ARG A 894 -30.68 -13.67 -19.52
CA ARG A 894 -31.63 -12.69 -18.97
C ARG A 894 -32.49 -13.32 -17.90
N SER A 895 -33.05 -14.51 -18.14
CA SER A 895 -33.90 -15.20 -17.16
C SER A 895 -33.13 -15.52 -15.87
N LEU A 896 -31.85 -15.87 -15.98
CA LEU A 896 -30.93 -16.04 -14.85
C LEU A 896 -30.70 -14.72 -14.10
N PHE A 897 -30.39 -13.65 -14.84
CA PHE A 897 -30.20 -12.31 -14.26
C PHE A 897 -31.43 -11.82 -13.51
N GLU A 898 -32.61 -11.93 -14.11
CA GLU A 898 -33.88 -11.51 -13.50
C GLU A 898 -34.16 -12.28 -12.22
N TYR A 899 -33.92 -13.59 -12.23
CA TYR A 899 -34.07 -14.42 -11.05
C TYR A 899 -33.12 -14.02 -9.92
N ASP A 900 -31.85 -13.74 -10.23
CA ASP A 900 -30.90 -13.25 -9.24
C ASP A 900 -31.32 -11.83 -8.75
N TRP A 901 -31.73 -10.95 -9.66
CA TRP A 901 -32.20 -9.59 -9.37
C TRP A 901 -33.41 -9.56 -8.44
N GLU A 902 -34.42 -10.40 -8.67
CA GLU A 902 -35.65 -10.48 -7.86
C GLU A 902 -35.38 -11.04 -6.46
N ARG A 903 -34.39 -11.94 -6.33
CA ARG A 903 -34.02 -12.52 -5.03
C ARG A 903 -33.16 -11.62 -4.18
N ILE A 904 -32.49 -10.65 -4.79
CA ILE A 904 -31.62 -9.69 -4.11
C ILE A 904 -32.38 -8.37 -3.92
N GLY A 905 -32.60 -8.00 -2.67
CA GLY A 905 -33.16 -6.68 -2.34
C GLY A 905 -32.20 -5.54 -2.71
N PRO A 906 -32.65 -4.27 -2.67
CA PRO A 906 -31.78 -3.11 -2.85
C PRO A 906 -30.47 -3.20 -2.05
N ALA A 907 -29.38 -2.68 -2.61
CA ALA A 907 -28.06 -2.72 -1.98
C ALA A 907 -28.10 -2.18 -0.54
N ARG A 908 -27.69 -3.00 0.42
CA ARG A 908 -27.60 -2.66 1.84
C ARG A 908 -26.26 -3.12 2.40
N ILE A 909 -25.61 -2.24 3.16
CA ILE A 909 -24.35 -2.51 3.85
C ILE A 909 -24.64 -3.05 5.24
N ASP A 910 -24.04 -4.19 5.56
CA ASP A 910 -24.04 -4.73 6.93
C ASP A 910 -22.94 -4.02 7.76
N GLU A 911 -23.36 -2.99 8.49
CA GLU A 911 -22.46 -2.20 9.34
C GLU A 911 -22.08 -2.90 10.66
N THR A 912 -22.55 -4.12 10.89
CA THR A 912 -22.21 -4.92 12.09
C THR A 912 -20.98 -5.79 11.88
N LEU A 913 -20.53 -5.94 10.63
CA LEU A 913 -19.36 -6.75 10.29
C LEU A 913 -18.08 -6.19 10.92
N PRO A 914 -17.12 -7.08 11.28
CA PRO A 914 -15.78 -6.66 11.65
C PRO A 914 -15.02 -6.07 10.45
N PRO A 915 -13.87 -5.40 10.64
CA PRO A 915 -13.12 -4.83 9.53
C PRO A 915 -12.37 -5.94 8.76
N PRO A 916 -11.92 -5.66 7.53
CA PRO A 916 -10.93 -6.48 6.85
C PRO A 916 -9.63 -6.60 7.66
N ILE A 917 -8.87 -7.65 7.43
CA ILE A 917 -7.55 -7.89 8.03
C ILE A 917 -6.51 -7.87 6.92
N LEU A 918 -5.55 -6.96 6.99
CA LEU A 918 -4.40 -6.94 6.09
C LEU A 918 -3.42 -8.05 6.49
N VAL A 919 -3.02 -8.89 5.54
CA VAL A 919 -2.04 -9.96 5.76
C VAL A 919 -0.67 -9.50 5.29
N SER A 920 0.36 -9.70 6.12
CA SER A 920 1.75 -9.40 5.73
C SER A 920 2.25 -10.44 4.71
N PRO A 921 3.02 -10.04 3.68
CA PRO A 921 3.60 -10.99 2.74
C PRO A 921 4.46 -12.05 3.45
N GLY A 922 4.18 -13.34 3.19
CA GLY A 922 4.92 -14.47 3.76
C GLY A 922 4.29 -15.10 5.02
N GLU A 923 3.21 -14.53 5.56
CA GLU A 923 2.42 -15.17 6.63
C GLU A 923 1.21 -15.90 6.00
N GLU A 924 1.33 -17.21 5.78
CA GLU A 924 0.14 -18.05 5.52
C GLU A 924 -0.71 -18.08 6.78
N THR A 925 -1.79 -17.29 6.78
CA THR A 925 -2.81 -17.39 7.83
C THR A 925 -4.04 -18.05 7.24
N VAL A 926 -4.40 -19.21 7.78
CA VAL A 926 -5.72 -19.81 7.54
C VAL A 926 -6.75 -18.76 7.93
N PRO A 927 -7.67 -18.35 7.03
CA PRO A 927 -8.64 -17.30 7.35
C PRO A 927 -9.44 -17.67 8.61
N PRO A 928 -9.64 -16.74 9.56
CA PRO A 928 -10.51 -16.97 10.71
C PRO A 928 -11.91 -17.39 10.26
N PRO A 929 -12.68 -18.10 11.11
CA PRO A 929 -14.05 -18.48 10.78
C PRO A 929 -14.88 -17.29 10.28
N GLY A 930 -15.53 -17.43 9.12
CA GLY A 930 -16.32 -16.38 8.49
C GLY A 930 -15.54 -15.38 7.64
N TYR A 931 -14.21 -15.44 7.64
CA TYR A 931 -13.37 -14.67 6.71
C TYR A 931 -13.04 -15.48 5.46
N ILE A 932 -12.88 -14.79 4.33
CA ILE A 932 -12.33 -15.34 3.09
C ILE A 932 -11.08 -14.54 2.70
N ALA A 933 -10.08 -15.21 2.14
CA ALA A 933 -8.92 -14.55 1.58
C ALA A 933 -9.27 -13.99 0.20
N VAL A 934 -9.02 -12.69 -0.01
CA VAL A 934 -9.21 -12.01 -1.29
C VAL A 934 -7.91 -11.30 -1.64
N PRO A 935 -7.43 -11.42 -2.89
CA PRO A 935 -6.25 -10.69 -3.31
C PRO A 935 -6.47 -9.17 -3.19
N ARG A 936 -5.50 -8.44 -2.66
CA ARG A 936 -5.62 -7.01 -2.38
C ARG A 936 -5.91 -6.20 -3.65
N SER A 937 -5.39 -6.61 -4.80
CA SER A 937 -5.66 -5.93 -6.08
C SER A 937 -7.15 -5.94 -6.44
N VAL A 938 -7.85 -7.04 -6.15
CA VAL A 938 -9.29 -7.20 -6.42
C VAL A 938 -10.11 -6.18 -5.63
N LEU A 939 -9.80 -5.97 -4.34
CA LEU A 939 -10.51 -5.03 -3.47
C LEU A 939 -10.21 -3.56 -3.81
N LEU A 940 -8.98 -3.27 -4.25
CA LEU A 940 -8.57 -1.92 -4.63
C LEU A 940 -8.85 -1.58 -6.11
N GLY A 941 -9.25 -2.58 -6.90
CA GLY A 941 -9.45 -2.50 -8.35
C GLY A 941 -8.17 -2.15 -9.11
N ARG A 942 -7.07 -2.79 -8.73
CA ARG A 942 -5.75 -2.60 -9.33
C ARG A 942 -5.36 -3.73 -10.25
#